data_AF-K0T0R2-F1
#
_entry.id   AF-K0T0R2-F1
#
_cell.length_a   1.000
_cell.length_b   1.000
_cell.length_c   1.000
_cell.angle_alpha   90.00
_cell.angle_beta   90.00
_cell.angle_gamma   90.00
#
_symmetry.space_group_name_H-M   'P 1'
#
loop_
_entity.id
_entity.type
_entity.pdbx_description
1 polymer ?
#
loop_
_entity_poly.entity_id
_entity_poly.type
_entity_poly.pdbx_seq_one_letter_code
_entity_poly.pdbx_strand_id
1 'polypeptide(L)'
;EGILSNLFIGTFGPPDASSSLAIQAEGYTAYVVDNVVDENTVFLVAKNGRDYYLRNLVSTVTVEGWQDLTPQIYEAEDAVLTNVTSTSAAGASGGHYVPRLVPSDTSGIGWAIEWNVSVASGGLYYVQFRYAFTGNEAGANKSGPRPHRLSVNGVDIFKEPLNNNTETFNTIANYNSNQDITLGRCEGRCDNVKCGTGLVCLVKTATNFVPGCNGTLVSSGTGSGLARENWGYCASVEDFVDVFTPYSTGSDTASWHLSDKVLVNLVAGSNLIKLSMPGTNRYSAGIDYLRVEGLPLASSASFRNPPHFVNMAIDIDSDELGEVNLRDVEHETEAVLDYYFRHNNLAPFLCVRMMQRFGFSNPSKRFVKNCVDSFRSGSYSLGNHIFGNAEYGSLEAMVAAIVLDREATDPSARVDPSAGSVREPVLKVMNVLRSLEYKGTPPALEDGSLLQSTYSTRMRNLQAKIGQGPHDFPSVFRCDWFEASYVADAGPTTAARLASPEAVMLTMPNVINLLNGLLSLVKYGMSGCNGGFAEAYAYGACVDDGSYSSSIGYLGISLDEANTTAIAQDLSLMLTGGRLSDENRIMIEQACENQPNNSTSRCIMQLMMMTPEFHSTNSVTRSGEARSISDVNNTAVSEPYKAIVYLYIDGGIDSFNLLAPHTCPDTDLYNEYRTVRGLSGESQGIGMELNNLYSIPANNVTYQPCTHFGIHEDMSLLKQLYDVEDLLFVSNAGLLARPVDIDNYKGETPVSLFSHNGMRDETKRVDVFDMFVGTGVGGRIATVLNRRGISTNIFSIFGSQAYLTGIAPDGPAPYILSTQGLSTFNVDPTLSSMNDIIKDLNNASTSDSGWFGETWSTKLSEIIVNQGTLQTLVENVTVNSPFKLEDEINEIADQLELVTRLMQTANERGVGRDIFYVEDSGYDTHLDVKYRLSLKLPPPEPSSRCFLQRIKNHWLVESNGPDSVLRIRPNPGSK
;
A
#
# COMPACT_ATOMS: atom_id res chain seq x y z
N GLU A 1 -4.50 23.52 24.26
CA GLU A 1 -4.35 22.05 24.44
C GLU A 1 -4.98 21.23 23.32
N GLY A 2 -6.21 21.53 22.85
CA GLY A 2 -6.85 20.79 21.76
C GLY A 2 -6.23 20.92 20.35
N ILE A 3 -5.29 21.85 20.13
CA ILE A 3 -4.51 21.96 18.88
C ILE A 3 -3.25 21.09 18.94
N LEU A 4 -2.61 21.01 20.12
CA LEU A 4 -1.40 20.18 20.31
C LEU A 4 -1.70 18.68 20.28
N SER A 5 -2.94 18.28 20.56
CA SER A 5 -3.41 16.89 20.42
C SER A 5 -3.70 16.48 18.97
N ASN A 6 -3.63 17.42 18.02
CA ASN A 6 -4.03 17.22 16.63
C ASN A 6 -2.87 17.52 15.65
N LEU A 7 -1.75 16.79 15.79
CA LEU A 7 -0.59 16.71 14.86
C LEU A 7 0.52 17.76 15.02
N PHE A 8 1.78 17.36 15.30
CA PHE A 8 3.03 18.02 14.84
C PHE A 8 4.27 17.10 15.00
N ILE A 9 5.17 17.04 14.00
CA ILE A 9 6.57 16.55 14.17
C ILE A 9 7.46 17.79 14.40
N GLY A 10 8.42 17.70 15.32
CA GLY A 10 9.41 18.76 15.55
C GLY A 10 10.36 18.92 14.35
N THR A 11 10.58 20.16 13.91
CA THR A 11 11.57 20.49 12.87
C THR A 11 12.71 21.31 13.49
N PHE A 12 13.90 21.29 12.89
CA PHE A 12 15.09 22.00 13.42
C PHE A 12 15.07 23.52 13.12
N GLY A 13 14.26 23.98 12.17
CA GLY A 13 14.14 25.39 11.83
C GLY A 13 13.22 25.66 10.61
N PRO A 14 12.98 26.94 10.27
CA PRO A 14 12.19 27.33 9.10
C PRO A 14 12.97 27.12 7.79
N PRO A 15 12.29 26.84 6.65
CA PRO A 15 12.95 26.68 5.35
C PRO A 15 13.57 27.99 4.83
N ASP A 16 14.59 27.87 3.96
CA ASP A 16 15.22 29.00 3.28
C ASP A 16 14.18 29.78 2.43
N ALA A 17 14.27 31.12 2.43
CA ALA A 17 13.32 32.06 1.83
C ALA A 17 11.92 32.17 2.50
N SER A 18 11.76 31.68 3.73
CA SER A 18 10.53 31.90 4.50
C SER A 18 10.41 33.33 5.05
N SER A 19 9.20 33.90 4.99
CA SER A 19 8.82 35.14 5.65
C SER A 19 8.05 34.84 6.93
N SER A 20 8.35 35.57 8.02
CA SER A 20 7.61 35.42 9.26
C SER A 20 6.24 36.09 9.17
N LEU A 21 5.17 35.29 9.30
CA LEU A 21 3.81 35.78 9.43
C LEU A 21 3.39 35.62 10.89
N ALA A 22 3.37 36.73 11.63
CA ALA A 22 2.83 36.74 12.98
C ALA A 22 1.30 36.62 12.92
N ILE A 23 0.78 35.40 13.03
CA ILE A 23 -0.65 35.18 13.18
C ILE A 23 -0.99 35.59 14.62
N GLN A 24 -1.57 36.77 14.80
CA GLN A 24 -1.93 37.33 16.11
C GLN A 24 -3.13 36.59 16.73
N ALA A 25 -2.92 35.37 17.18
CA ALA A 25 -3.77 34.70 18.15
C ALA A 25 -2.98 33.56 18.79
N GLU A 26 -2.64 33.71 20.08
CA GLU A 26 -2.25 32.60 20.97
C GLU A 26 -0.83 32.00 20.86
N GLY A 27 0.23 32.82 20.80
CA GLY A 27 1.56 32.39 21.28
C GLY A 27 2.37 31.47 20.35
N TYR A 28 2.11 31.51 19.04
CA TYR A 28 2.93 30.86 18.03
C TYR A 28 3.24 31.79 16.84
N THR A 29 4.37 31.58 16.17
CA THR A 29 4.82 32.34 14.98
C THR A 29 4.93 31.41 13.78
N ALA A 30 4.21 31.69 12.69
CA ALA A 30 4.29 30.87 11.48
C ALA A 30 5.35 31.42 10.51
N TYR A 31 6.18 30.54 9.97
CA TYR A 31 7.14 30.80 8.91
C TYR A 31 6.60 30.20 7.62
N VAL A 32 6.22 31.07 6.68
CA VAL A 32 5.56 30.72 5.41
C VAL A 32 6.49 31.00 4.24
N VAL A 33 6.46 30.15 3.21
CA VAL A 33 7.19 30.34 1.96
C VAL A 33 6.23 31.00 0.96
N ASP A 34 6.68 32.05 0.27
CA ASP A 34 5.88 32.78 -0.74
C ASP A 34 4.49 33.27 -0.27
N ASN A 35 4.35 33.55 1.03
CA ASN A 35 3.10 34.01 1.65
C ASN A 35 1.94 32.99 1.59
N VAL A 36 2.25 31.70 1.37
CA VAL A 36 1.28 30.60 1.31
C VAL A 36 1.42 29.70 2.55
N VAL A 37 0.29 29.29 3.13
CA VAL A 37 0.25 28.31 4.22
C VAL A 37 -0.02 26.93 3.65
N ASP A 38 1.00 26.06 3.68
CA ASP A 38 1.02 24.73 3.07
C ASP A 38 1.74 23.71 3.98
N GLU A 39 2.13 22.56 3.42
CA GLU A 39 2.94 21.52 4.07
C GLU A 39 4.40 21.92 4.38
N ASN A 40 4.84 23.09 3.90
CA ASN A 40 6.16 23.66 4.14
C ASN A 40 6.15 24.73 5.23
N THR A 41 4.98 25.07 5.78
CA THR A 41 4.85 26.03 6.88
C THR A 41 5.34 25.46 8.20
N VAL A 42 6.16 26.25 8.92
CA VAL A 42 6.73 25.91 10.22
C VAL A 42 6.22 26.85 11.31
N PHE A 43 5.74 26.31 12.42
CA PHE A 43 5.23 27.06 13.57
C PHE A 43 6.23 27.06 14.72
N LEU A 44 6.63 28.23 15.18
CA LEU A 44 7.41 28.44 16.40
C LEU A 44 6.45 28.64 17.57
N VAL A 45 6.44 27.73 18.54
CA VAL A 45 5.59 27.75 19.73
C VAL A 45 6.46 27.91 20.98
N ALA A 46 6.17 28.89 21.83
CA ALA A 46 6.86 29.07 23.10
C ALA A 46 6.08 28.40 24.24
N LYS A 47 6.65 27.36 24.86
CA LYS A 47 6.05 26.67 26.02
C LYS A 47 7.10 26.46 27.11
N ASN A 48 6.77 26.82 28.35
CA ASN A 48 7.66 26.69 29.52
C ASN A 48 9.05 27.36 29.36
N GLY A 49 9.10 28.51 28.65
CA GLY A 49 10.35 29.26 28.46
C GLY A 49 11.31 28.69 27.41
N ARG A 50 10.87 27.71 26.60
CA ARG A 50 11.60 27.20 25.43
C ARG A 50 10.74 27.27 24.17
N ASP A 51 11.44 27.44 23.06
CA ASP A 51 10.92 27.64 21.71
C ASP A 51 10.96 26.32 20.92
N TYR A 52 9.82 25.90 20.38
CA TYR A 52 9.67 24.66 19.61
C TYR A 52 9.25 24.99 18.18
N TYR A 53 9.94 24.44 17.17
CA TYR A 53 9.51 24.53 15.78
C TYR A 53 8.75 23.27 15.36
N LEU A 54 7.56 23.44 14.79
CA LEU A 54 6.61 22.38 14.47
C LEU A 54 6.19 22.48 12.99
N ARG A 55 6.24 21.37 12.24
CA ARG A 55 5.90 21.37 10.80
C ARG A 55 4.47 20.88 10.56
N ASN A 56 3.76 21.52 9.62
CA ASN A 56 2.45 21.09 9.16
C ASN A 56 2.53 19.75 8.38
N LEU A 57 1.73 18.73 8.76
CA LEU A 57 1.80 17.36 8.22
C LEU A 57 0.53 16.89 7.51
N VAL A 58 -0.47 17.75 7.36
CA VAL A 58 -1.71 17.40 6.67
C VAL A 58 -1.71 18.10 5.32
N SER A 59 -1.52 17.35 4.23
CA SER A 59 -1.66 17.89 2.86
C SER A 59 -3.13 18.15 2.47
N THR A 60 -4.07 17.99 3.40
CA THR A 60 -5.49 18.31 3.23
C THR A 60 -6.17 18.66 4.56
N VAL A 61 -6.26 19.95 4.88
CA VAL A 61 -7.61 20.43 5.20
C VAL A 61 -8.29 20.46 3.84
N THR A 62 -9.11 19.47 3.53
CA THR A 62 -9.84 19.53 2.26
C THR A 62 -10.69 20.77 2.32
N VAL A 63 -10.77 21.48 1.20
CA VAL A 63 -12.07 21.68 0.57
C VAL A 63 -11.99 21.93 -0.97
N GLU A 64 -12.76 21.16 -1.76
CA GLU A 64 -13.15 21.40 -3.17
C GLU A 64 -13.85 22.77 -3.38
N GLY A 65 -13.77 23.36 -4.58
CA GLY A 65 -14.36 24.67 -4.93
C GLY A 65 -13.43 25.89 -4.75
N TRP A 66 -12.17 25.66 -4.40
CA TRP A 66 -11.24 26.67 -3.92
C TRP A 66 -10.47 27.41 -5.07
N GLN A 67 -11.14 27.72 -6.21
CA GLN A 67 -10.64 28.67 -7.23
C GLN A 67 -11.05 30.13 -6.95
N ASP A 68 -11.98 30.39 -6.01
CA ASP A 68 -12.57 31.73 -5.76
C ASP A 68 -12.25 32.31 -4.36
N LEU A 69 -11.10 32.00 -3.76
CA LEU A 69 -10.85 32.23 -2.33
C LEU A 69 -9.85 33.30 -2.03
N THR A 70 -8.95 33.53 -2.99
CA THR A 70 -8.14 34.72 -2.97
C THR A 70 -9.16 35.84 -2.88
N PRO A 71 -9.24 36.54 -1.74
CA PRO A 71 -10.32 37.47 -1.54
C PRO A 71 -10.22 38.51 -2.63
N GLN A 72 -11.24 38.57 -3.48
CA GLN A 72 -11.25 39.53 -4.56
C GLN A 72 -11.56 40.88 -3.96
N ILE A 73 -10.61 41.80 -4.13
CA ILE A 73 -10.72 43.17 -3.66
C ILE A 73 -11.27 44.01 -4.81
N TYR A 74 -12.37 44.70 -4.53
CA TYR A 74 -13.01 45.66 -5.41
C TYR A 74 -12.93 47.03 -4.73
N GLU A 75 -11.99 47.85 -5.19
CA GLU A 75 -11.75 49.19 -4.64
C GLU A 75 -13.00 50.07 -4.79
N ALA A 76 -13.29 50.92 -3.82
CA ALA A 76 -14.50 51.75 -3.82
C ALA A 76 -14.40 52.92 -4.81
N GLU A 77 -13.20 53.37 -5.17
CA GLU A 77 -12.98 54.41 -6.18
C GLU A 77 -13.33 53.97 -7.60
N ASP A 78 -13.26 52.67 -7.89
CA ASP A 78 -13.57 52.09 -9.20
C ASP A 78 -15.07 51.73 -9.34
N ALA A 79 -15.83 51.89 -8.25
CA ALA A 79 -17.26 51.61 -8.19
C ALA A 79 -18.10 52.77 -8.76
N VAL A 80 -19.36 52.49 -9.09
CA VAL A 80 -20.30 53.53 -9.50
C VAL A 80 -20.79 54.28 -8.25
N LEU A 81 -20.36 55.53 -8.11
CA LEU A 81 -20.67 56.39 -6.97
C LEU A 81 -21.91 57.26 -7.26
N THR A 82 -22.89 57.23 -6.35
CA THR A 82 -24.08 58.09 -6.41
C THR A 82 -24.09 59.06 -5.23
N ASN A 83 -24.07 60.36 -5.52
CA ASN A 83 -24.05 61.47 -4.54
C ASN A 83 -22.85 61.47 -3.58
N VAL A 84 -21.73 60.83 -3.97
CA VAL A 84 -20.48 60.77 -3.21
C VAL A 84 -19.28 60.76 -4.16
N THR A 85 -18.11 61.23 -3.71
CA THR A 85 -16.86 61.30 -4.49
C THR A 85 -15.71 60.69 -3.71
N SER A 86 -14.75 60.02 -4.35
CA SER A 86 -13.56 59.49 -3.68
C SER A 86 -12.53 60.60 -3.35
N THR A 87 -11.74 60.40 -2.30
CA THR A 87 -10.65 61.30 -1.83
C THR A 87 -9.41 60.48 -1.48
N SER A 88 -8.21 61.07 -1.55
CA SER A 88 -6.96 60.38 -1.19
C SER A 88 -6.75 60.26 0.33
N ALA A 89 -6.29 59.11 0.82
CA ALA A 89 -5.85 58.91 2.20
C ALA A 89 -4.64 57.96 2.31
N ALA A 90 -3.70 58.26 3.21
CA ALA A 90 -2.43 57.53 3.33
C ALA A 90 -2.53 56.07 3.79
N GLY A 91 -3.72 55.60 4.22
CA GLY A 91 -3.96 54.23 4.68
C GLY A 91 -4.89 53.39 3.81
N ALA A 92 -5.40 53.96 2.71
CA ALA A 92 -6.28 53.29 1.73
C ALA A 92 -5.45 52.37 0.82
N SER A 93 -5.98 51.19 0.44
CA SER A 93 -5.20 50.20 -0.34
C SER A 93 -4.89 50.65 -1.77
N GLY A 94 -5.83 51.33 -2.43
CA GLY A 94 -5.65 51.96 -3.74
C GLY A 94 -5.17 53.42 -3.68
N GLY A 95 -4.95 53.97 -2.48
CA GLY A 95 -4.57 55.36 -2.23
C GLY A 95 -5.75 56.34 -2.20
N HIS A 96 -6.93 55.94 -2.70
CA HIS A 96 -8.19 56.67 -2.62
C HIS A 96 -9.23 55.85 -1.84
N TYR A 97 -10.23 56.53 -1.29
CA TYR A 97 -11.37 55.91 -0.61
C TYR A 97 -12.59 56.79 -0.74
N VAL A 98 -13.76 56.26 -0.44
CA VAL A 98 -15.00 57.05 -0.34
C VAL A 98 -15.09 57.62 1.08
N PRO A 99 -14.93 58.94 1.29
CA PRO A 99 -14.89 59.54 2.61
C PRO A 99 -16.26 59.58 3.27
N ARG A 100 -16.24 59.74 4.60
CA ARG A 100 -17.44 60.02 5.39
C ARG A 100 -18.15 61.25 4.84
N LEU A 101 -19.45 61.14 4.62
CA LEU A 101 -20.30 62.25 4.26
C LEU A 101 -20.75 62.98 5.53
N VAL A 102 -20.42 64.26 5.62
CA VAL A 102 -20.95 65.20 6.61
C VAL A 102 -21.69 66.29 5.84
N PRO A 103 -23.01 66.19 5.63
CA PRO A 103 -23.70 67.14 4.77
C PRO A 103 -23.74 68.53 5.42
N SER A 104 -23.25 69.55 4.74
CA SER A 104 -23.44 70.96 5.13
C SER A 104 -24.75 71.56 4.59
N ASP A 105 -25.43 70.93 3.64
CA ASP A 105 -26.79 71.36 3.27
C ASP A 105 -27.61 70.22 2.62
N THR A 106 -28.90 70.38 2.78
CA THR A 106 -30.05 69.50 2.64
C THR A 106 -30.26 68.81 1.29
N SER A 107 -30.54 67.51 1.36
CA SER A 107 -31.79 66.89 0.88
C SER A 107 -31.75 65.44 1.36
N GLY A 108 -32.87 64.83 1.73
CA GLY A 108 -32.94 63.46 2.24
C GLY A 108 -32.60 62.38 1.19
N ILE A 109 -31.65 62.66 0.31
CA ILE A 109 -31.17 61.84 -0.78
C ILE A 109 -30.04 60.99 -0.22
N GLY A 110 -30.25 59.67 -0.21
CA GLY A 110 -29.22 58.72 0.21
C GLY A 110 -28.02 58.74 -0.75
N TRP A 111 -26.89 58.23 -0.26
CA TRP A 111 -25.73 57.91 -1.09
C TRP A 111 -25.66 56.40 -1.32
N ALA A 112 -25.00 56.01 -2.41
CA ALA A 112 -24.76 54.61 -2.73
C ALA A 112 -23.42 54.40 -3.43
N ILE A 113 -22.83 53.23 -3.18
CA ILE A 113 -21.67 52.69 -3.89
C ILE A 113 -22.11 51.36 -4.51
N GLU A 114 -21.92 51.21 -5.82
CA GLU A 114 -22.31 50.01 -6.56
C GLU A 114 -21.11 49.36 -7.24
N TRP A 115 -20.78 48.13 -6.83
CA TRP A 115 -19.72 47.31 -7.40
C TRP A 115 -20.27 46.27 -8.36
N ASN A 116 -19.62 46.13 -9.52
CA ASN A 116 -19.88 45.04 -10.44
C ASN A 116 -18.87 43.91 -10.19
N VAL A 117 -19.34 42.82 -9.59
CA VAL A 117 -18.53 41.69 -9.12
C VAL A 117 -18.76 40.49 -10.04
N SER A 118 -17.68 39.88 -10.54
CA SER A 118 -17.76 38.69 -11.40
C SER A 118 -17.25 37.46 -10.66
N VAL A 119 -18.07 36.41 -10.53
CA VAL A 119 -17.69 35.13 -9.89
C VAL A 119 -17.70 33.97 -10.89
N ALA A 120 -16.77 33.02 -10.75
CA ALA A 120 -16.60 31.92 -11.71
C ALA A 120 -17.69 30.85 -11.59
N SER A 121 -18.19 30.61 -10.37
CA SER A 121 -19.24 29.64 -10.09
C SER A 121 -20.38 30.28 -9.29
N GLY A 122 -21.61 29.74 -9.41
CA GLY A 122 -22.75 30.22 -8.65
C GLY A 122 -22.79 29.53 -7.28
N GLY A 123 -22.99 30.29 -6.21
CA GLY A 123 -22.95 29.74 -4.85
C GLY A 123 -22.99 30.81 -3.76
N LEU A 124 -22.71 30.37 -2.54
CA LEU A 124 -22.64 31.24 -1.35
C LEU A 124 -21.23 31.83 -1.22
N TYR A 125 -21.16 33.14 -1.01
CA TYR A 125 -19.93 33.93 -0.89
C TYR A 125 -19.99 34.82 0.35
N TYR A 126 -18.84 35.06 0.99
CA TYR A 126 -18.69 36.08 2.02
C TYR A 126 -18.36 37.43 1.41
N VAL A 127 -19.02 38.47 1.90
CA VAL A 127 -18.82 39.86 1.51
C VAL A 127 -18.45 40.67 2.74
N GLN A 128 -17.37 41.44 2.66
CA GLN A 128 -16.88 42.33 3.72
C GLN A 128 -16.50 43.69 3.16
N PHE A 129 -16.65 44.73 3.98
CA PHE A 129 -16.23 46.08 3.65
C PHE A 129 -15.06 46.49 4.53
N ARG A 130 -14.01 47.04 3.96
CA ARG A 130 -13.00 47.76 4.76
C ARG A 130 -13.45 49.20 4.91
N TYR A 131 -13.55 49.66 6.15
CA TYR A 131 -14.11 50.96 6.49
C TYR A 131 -13.35 51.65 7.62
N ALA A 132 -13.50 52.96 7.68
CA ALA A 132 -13.00 53.82 8.75
C ALA A 132 -14.16 54.67 9.28
N PHE A 133 -14.27 54.79 10.61
CA PHE A 133 -15.33 55.54 11.25
C PHE A 133 -14.89 56.04 12.63
N THR A 134 -15.05 57.33 12.90
CA THR A 134 -14.73 57.96 14.18
C THR A 134 -16.06 58.35 14.82
N GLY A 135 -16.50 57.50 15.75
CA GLY A 135 -17.77 57.68 16.44
C GLY A 135 -17.72 58.69 17.59
N ASN A 136 -16.55 59.15 18.01
CA ASN A 136 -16.39 60.00 19.20
C ASN A 136 -15.29 61.04 19.00
N GLU A 137 -15.65 62.24 18.54
CA GLU A 137 -14.85 63.42 18.85
C GLU A 137 -15.14 63.85 20.28
N ALA A 138 -14.10 64.10 21.06
CA ALA A 138 -14.20 64.54 22.45
C ALA A 138 -15.04 65.83 22.53
N GLY A 139 -16.29 65.70 23.00
CA GLY A 139 -17.23 66.81 23.16
C GLY A 139 -18.58 66.65 22.44
N ALA A 140 -18.75 65.63 21.60
CA ALA A 140 -20.01 65.39 20.88
C ALA A 140 -20.69 64.07 21.30
N ASN A 141 -21.52 64.09 22.35
CA ASN A 141 -22.42 62.99 22.74
C ASN A 141 -23.55 62.73 21.70
N LYS A 142 -23.28 62.84 20.39
CA LYS A 142 -24.32 62.88 19.33
C LYS A 142 -24.04 62.02 18.08
N SER A 143 -23.11 61.07 18.13
CA SER A 143 -22.66 60.36 16.91
C SER A 143 -22.48 58.84 17.10
N GLY A 144 -23.47 58.15 17.65
CA GLY A 144 -23.49 56.68 17.65
C GLY A 144 -23.50 56.07 16.24
N PRO A 145 -23.06 54.80 16.09
CA PRO A 145 -22.95 54.13 14.79
C PRO A 145 -24.32 53.99 14.11
N ARG A 146 -24.37 54.19 12.78
CA ARG A 146 -25.60 54.11 11.97
C ARG A 146 -25.45 52.99 10.94
N PRO A 147 -26.44 52.11 10.79
CA PRO A 147 -26.30 51.01 9.86
C PRO A 147 -26.50 51.45 8.40
N HIS A 148 -25.90 50.69 7.51
CA HIS A 148 -25.96 50.83 6.06
C HIS A 148 -26.69 49.62 5.49
N ARG A 149 -27.45 49.86 4.42
CA ARG A 149 -28.22 48.83 3.75
C ARG A 149 -27.38 48.19 2.64
N LEU A 150 -27.29 46.86 2.68
CA LEU A 150 -26.67 46.06 1.65
C LEU A 150 -27.75 45.49 0.73
N SER A 151 -27.55 45.59 -0.57
CA SER A 151 -28.41 44.95 -1.57
C SER A 151 -27.56 44.21 -2.61
N VAL A 152 -28.03 43.04 -3.03
CA VAL A 152 -27.37 42.21 -4.04
C VAL A 152 -28.37 41.96 -5.17
N ASN A 153 -28.00 42.30 -6.40
CA ASN A 153 -28.84 42.20 -7.59
C ASN A 153 -30.24 42.85 -7.41
N GLY A 154 -30.31 43.95 -6.67
CA GLY A 154 -31.54 44.70 -6.40
C GLY A 154 -32.39 44.18 -5.24
N VAL A 155 -31.94 43.14 -4.51
CA VAL A 155 -32.62 42.60 -3.33
C VAL A 155 -31.90 43.06 -2.07
N ASP A 156 -32.63 43.73 -1.17
CA ASP A 156 -32.11 44.18 0.13
C ASP A 156 -31.89 42.99 1.08
N ILE A 157 -30.73 42.96 1.75
CA ILE A 157 -30.38 41.94 2.74
C ILE A 157 -30.59 42.53 4.14
N PHE A 158 -31.28 41.78 5.00
CA PHE A 158 -31.56 42.15 6.39
C PHE A 158 -31.04 41.08 7.35
N LYS A 159 -30.66 41.48 8.57
CA LYS A 159 -30.36 40.58 9.69
C LYS A 159 -31.60 40.41 10.58
N GLU A 160 -31.77 39.21 11.12
CA GLU A 160 -32.79 38.96 12.15
C GLU A 160 -32.42 39.71 13.43
N PRO A 161 -33.31 40.57 13.97
CA PRO A 161 -33.00 41.32 15.19
C PRO A 161 -32.95 40.36 16.39
N LEU A 162 -31.94 40.51 17.25
CA LEU A 162 -31.79 39.67 18.45
C LEU A 162 -32.97 39.79 19.41
N ASN A 163 -33.68 40.91 19.43
CA ASN A 163 -34.85 41.11 20.28
C ASN A 163 -35.98 41.85 19.53
N ASN A 164 -37.17 41.25 19.54
CA ASN A 164 -38.38 41.83 18.93
C ASN A 164 -39.03 42.89 19.84
N ASN A 165 -38.54 44.14 19.82
CA ASN A 165 -39.20 45.36 20.35
C ASN A 165 -40.07 45.18 21.63
N THR A 166 -39.59 44.45 22.63
CA THR A 166 -40.39 44.09 23.82
C THR A 166 -40.25 45.10 24.95
N GLU A 167 -39.18 45.88 25.01
CA GLU A 167 -38.90 46.80 26.11
C GLU A 167 -39.46 48.21 25.84
N THR A 168 -40.21 48.75 26.81
CA THR A 168 -40.79 50.10 26.70
C THR A 168 -39.79 51.16 27.16
N PHE A 169 -39.74 52.31 26.47
CA PHE A 169 -38.88 53.42 26.89
C PHE A 169 -39.14 53.82 28.34
N ASN A 170 -38.06 53.90 29.12
CA ASN A 170 -38.10 54.35 30.51
C ASN A 170 -37.13 55.51 30.72
N THR A 171 -37.39 56.37 31.69
CA THR A 171 -36.45 57.45 32.07
C THR A 171 -36.21 57.41 33.56
N ILE A 172 -34.96 57.33 33.97
CA ILE A 172 -34.61 57.36 35.39
C ILE A 172 -34.90 58.77 35.92
N ALA A 173 -35.84 58.86 36.87
CA ALA A 173 -36.22 60.10 37.52
C ALA A 173 -35.19 60.49 38.60
N ASN A 174 -34.64 61.70 38.46
CA ASN A 174 -33.77 62.42 39.39
C ASN A 174 -32.34 61.88 39.54
N TYR A 175 -31.39 62.66 39.00
CA TYR A 175 -29.97 62.44 39.17
C TYR A 175 -29.32 63.64 39.86
N ASN A 176 -28.71 63.41 41.03
CA ASN A 176 -27.77 64.36 41.64
C ASN A 176 -26.37 64.07 41.09
N SER A 177 -25.63 65.11 40.70
CA SER A 177 -24.43 65.07 39.84
C SER A 177 -23.21 64.29 40.36
N ASN A 178 -23.31 63.51 41.44
CA ASN A 178 -22.16 62.88 42.12
C ASN A 178 -22.29 61.35 42.30
N GLN A 179 -23.16 60.67 41.56
CA GLN A 179 -23.18 59.20 41.51
C GLN A 179 -22.75 58.70 40.12
N ASP A 180 -21.99 57.62 40.05
CA ASP A 180 -21.73 56.86 38.81
C ASP A 180 -22.84 55.80 38.64
N ILE A 181 -23.91 56.14 37.93
CA ILE A 181 -24.96 55.18 37.54
C ILE A 181 -24.74 54.84 36.09
N THR A 182 -25.03 53.59 35.77
CA THR A 182 -24.89 53.03 34.44
C THR A 182 -26.30 52.71 33.93
N LEU A 183 -26.68 53.30 32.79
CA LEU A 183 -28.02 53.15 32.23
C LEU A 183 -28.20 51.78 31.54
N GLY A 184 -29.31 51.12 31.82
CA GLY A 184 -29.77 49.91 31.14
C GLY A 184 -30.39 50.21 29.78
N ARG A 185 -30.88 49.15 29.13
CA ARG A 185 -31.46 49.21 27.79
C ARG A 185 -32.81 49.95 27.80
N CYS A 186 -33.08 50.71 26.74
CA CYS A 186 -34.24 51.58 26.58
C CYS A 186 -34.41 52.65 27.69
N GLU A 187 -33.37 52.88 28.50
CA GLU A 187 -33.33 53.95 29.51
C GLU A 187 -32.76 55.25 28.93
N GLY A 188 -33.43 56.36 29.24
CA GLY A 188 -33.12 57.68 28.68
C GLY A 188 -32.17 58.54 29.53
N ARG A 189 -31.66 59.62 28.91
CA ARG A 189 -30.63 60.57 29.40
C ARG A 189 -29.18 60.07 29.32
N CYS A 190 -28.88 59.18 28.39
CA CYS A 190 -27.49 58.77 28.13
C CYS A 190 -26.60 59.88 27.57
N ASP A 191 -27.16 61.05 27.28
CA ASP A 191 -26.41 62.26 26.92
C ASP A 191 -25.52 62.77 28.06
N ASN A 192 -25.78 62.40 29.33
CA ASN A 192 -25.00 62.83 30.50
C ASN A 192 -24.50 61.67 31.38
N VAL A 193 -24.94 60.44 31.11
CA VAL A 193 -24.69 59.25 31.93
C VAL A 193 -24.30 58.09 31.01
N LYS A 194 -23.33 57.26 31.41
CA LYS A 194 -22.83 56.18 30.56
C LYS A 194 -23.88 55.05 30.45
N CYS A 195 -24.05 54.53 29.24
CA CYS A 195 -24.78 53.29 29.03
C CYS A 195 -24.00 52.10 29.59
N GLY A 196 -24.73 51.03 29.93
CA GLY A 196 -24.18 49.73 30.30
C GLY A 196 -23.27 49.15 29.25
N THR A 197 -22.41 48.23 29.68
CA THR A 197 -21.54 47.44 28.80
C THR A 197 -22.35 46.82 27.67
N GLY A 198 -21.98 47.11 26.42
CA GLY A 198 -22.66 46.62 25.21
C GLY A 198 -23.78 47.51 24.66
N LEU A 199 -24.11 48.63 25.32
CA LEU A 199 -25.17 49.56 24.90
C LEU A 199 -24.60 50.89 24.40
N VAL A 200 -25.21 51.43 23.35
CA VAL A 200 -24.85 52.72 22.74
C VAL A 200 -25.97 53.74 22.93
N CYS A 201 -25.58 55.00 23.11
CA CYS A 201 -26.53 56.10 23.24
C CYS A 201 -27.03 56.55 21.86
N LEU A 202 -28.33 56.39 21.59
CA LEU A 202 -28.98 56.80 20.35
C LEU A 202 -30.01 57.90 20.61
N VAL A 203 -29.92 59.00 19.86
CA VAL A 203 -30.88 60.10 19.95
C VAL A 203 -32.10 59.81 19.07
N LYS A 204 -33.28 59.71 19.70
CA LYS A 204 -34.55 59.54 18.98
C LYS A 204 -35.16 60.91 18.65
N THR A 205 -35.15 61.28 17.38
CA THR A 205 -35.96 62.40 16.86
C THR A 205 -37.38 61.90 16.54
N ALA A 206 -38.35 62.79 16.32
CA ALA A 206 -39.76 62.43 16.03
C ALA A 206 -39.95 61.40 14.88
N THR A 207 -38.94 61.25 14.01
CA THR A 207 -38.93 60.36 12.84
C THR A 207 -38.00 59.16 12.95
N ASN A 208 -37.21 59.04 14.02
CA ASN A 208 -36.18 58.01 14.15
C ASN A 208 -36.64 56.86 15.06
N PHE A 209 -36.28 55.63 14.67
CA PHE A 209 -36.51 54.41 15.44
C PHE A 209 -35.28 54.12 16.34
N VAL A 210 -35.51 53.63 17.56
CA VAL A 210 -34.44 53.12 18.45
C VAL A 210 -34.58 51.60 18.48
N PRO A 211 -33.58 50.84 18.01
CA PRO A 211 -33.64 49.39 17.93
C PRO A 211 -33.94 48.72 19.27
N GLY A 212 -34.81 47.71 19.25
CA GLY A 212 -35.18 46.93 20.43
C GLY A 212 -36.15 47.62 21.41
N CYS A 213 -36.49 48.90 21.19
CA CYS A 213 -37.33 49.68 22.11
C CYS A 213 -38.69 50.08 21.50
N ASN A 214 -39.77 49.95 22.27
CA ASN A 214 -41.14 50.26 21.86
C ASN A 214 -41.76 51.43 22.66
N GLY A 215 -42.65 52.20 22.04
CA GLY A 215 -43.42 53.27 22.70
C GLY A 215 -43.44 54.62 21.97
N THR A 216 -44.49 55.39 22.24
CA THR A 216 -44.75 56.73 21.69
C THR A 216 -44.08 57.80 22.56
N LEU A 217 -43.38 58.74 21.92
CA LEU A 217 -42.72 59.84 22.62
C LEU A 217 -43.71 60.96 22.93
N VAL A 218 -43.52 61.67 24.04
CA VAL A 218 -44.28 62.87 24.39
C VAL A 218 -43.45 64.12 24.09
N SER A 219 -44.01 65.05 23.32
CA SER A 219 -43.34 66.25 22.80
C SER A 219 -43.01 67.30 23.88
N SER A 220 -43.78 67.36 24.98
CA SER A 220 -43.56 68.33 26.05
C SER A 220 -44.33 67.97 27.33
N GLY A 221 -43.65 67.40 28.33
CA GLY A 221 -44.26 67.15 29.65
C GLY A 221 -43.24 67.35 30.77
N THR A 222 -43.59 68.10 31.81
CA THR A 222 -42.76 68.38 33.00
C THR A 222 -42.77 67.26 34.05
N GLY A 223 -43.33 66.09 33.74
CA GLY A 223 -43.31 64.90 34.60
C GLY A 223 -41.97 64.15 34.55
N SER A 224 -41.53 63.66 35.71
CA SER A 224 -40.43 62.72 35.89
C SER A 224 -40.87 61.31 35.49
N GLY A 225 -40.17 60.66 34.55
CA GLY A 225 -40.42 59.26 34.17
C GLY A 225 -41.01 59.00 32.78
N LEU A 226 -41.18 60.00 31.91
CA LEU A 226 -41.75 59.84 30.56
C LEU A 226 -40.72 59.97 29.42
N ALA A 227 -40.89 59.19 28.35
CA ALA A 227 -40.00 59.18 27.19
C ALA A 227 -40.17 60.42 26.28
N ARG A 228 -39.08 61.14 25.99
CA ARG A 228 -39.11 62.46 25.34
C ARG A 228 -38.41 62.46 23.98
N GLU A 229 -38.91 63.29 23.07
CA GLU A 229 -38.24 63.57 21.80
C GLU A 229 -36.91 64.29 22.00
N ASN A 230 -35.93 63.98 21.14
CA ASN A 230 -34.56 64.51 21.15
C ASN A 230 -33.74 64.14 22.39
N TRP A 231 -34.13 63.11 23.14
CA TRP A 231 -33.32 62.53 24.20
C TRP A 231 -32.52 61.33 23.70
N GLY A 232 -31.33 61.13 24.26
CA GLY A 232 -30.54 59.91 24.11
C GLY A 232 -31.12 58.76 24.93
N TYR A 233 -31.26 57.59 24.31
CA TYR A 233 -31.62 56.31 24.92
C TYR A 233 -30.54 55.25 24.66
N CYS A 234 -30.25 54.41 25.65
CA CYS A 234 -29.32 53.30 25.48
C CYS A 234 -29.98 52.14 24.72
N ALA A 235 -29.36 51.69 23.64
CA ALA A 235 -29.83 50.55 22.83
C ALA A 235 -28.66 49.67 22.41
N SER A 236 -28.93 48.41 22.06
CA SER A 236 -27.91 47.54 21.48
C SER A 236 -27.83 47.78 19.97
N VAL A 237 -26.61 47.81 19.46
CA VAL A 237 -26.27 47.82 18.03
C VAL A 237 -26.62 46.49 17.34
N GLU A 238 -26.83 45.43 18.11
CA GLU A 238 -27.13 44.12 17.57
C GLU A 238 -28.59 44.02 17.11
N ASP A 239 -29.49 44.90 17.58
CA ASP A 239 -30.91 44.90 17.20
C ASP A 239 -31.24 45.71 15.94
N PHE A 240 -30.25 46.32 15.27
CA PHE A 240 -30.48 46.89 13.94
C PHE A 240 -30.94 45.78 12.97
N VAL A 241 -31.74 46.10 11.96
CA VAL A 241 -32.16 45.10 10.94
C VAL A 241 -31.29 45.16 9.69
N ASP A 242 -30.58 46.26 9.50
CA ASP A 242 -29.61 46.44 8.43
C ASP A 242 -28.29 45.72 8.80
N VAL A 243 -27.63 45.18 7.77
CA VAL A 243 -26.58 44.17 7.93
C VAL A 243 -25.22 44.76 8.29
N PHE A 244 -24.91 45.99 7.85
CA PHE A 244 -23.60 46.60 8.11
C PHE A 244 -23.72 47.80 9.06
N THR A 245 -23.19 47.66 10.28
CA THR A 245 -23.10 48.75 11.26
C THR A 245 -21.63 49.06 11.53
N PRO A 246 -21.09 50.23 11.13
CA PRO A 246 -19.69 50.56 11.33
C PRO A 246 -19.43 50.92 12.80
N TYR A 247 -18.43 50.30 13.41
CA TYR A 247 -17.94 50.64 14.75
C TYR A 247 -16.87 51.73 14.70
N SER A 248 -16.67 52.43 15.82
CA SER A 248 -15.62 53.44 15.88
C SER A 248 -14.25 52.79 15.78
N THR A 249 -13.53 53.08 14.71
CA THR A 249 -12.15 52.66 14.44
C THR A 249 -11.12 53.59 15.06
N GLY A 250 -11.51 54.80 15.47
CA GLY A 250 -10.66 55.78 16.13
C GLY A 250 -10.02 56.83 15.20
N SER A 251 -10.17 56.67 13.88
CA SER A 251 -9.80 57.68 12.89
C SER A 251 -10.56 57.45 11.57
N ASP A 252 -10.98 58.53 10.92
CA ASP A 252 -11.70 58.52 9.63
C ASP A 252 -10.77 58.34 8.42
N THR A 253 -9.45 58.34 8.64
CA THR A 253 -8.43 58.32 7.58
C THR A 253 -7.24 57.40 7.84
N ALA A 254 -7.03 56.96 9.08
CA ALA A 254 -5.84 56.21 9.49
C ALA A 254 -6.14 54.85 10.16
N SER A 255 -7.37 54.64 10.63
CA SER A 255 -7.75 53.43 11.36
C SER A 255 -8.83 52.69 10.60
N TRP A 256 -8.43 51.63 9.91
CA TRP A 256 -9.27 50.86 9.01
C TRP A 256 -9.60 49.51 9.61
N HIS A 257 -10.88 49.13 9.60
CA HIS A 257 -11.34 47.84 10.07
C HIS A 257 -12.14 47.13 8.98
N LEU A 258 -12.14 45.80 9.01
CA LEU A 258 -13.05 45.00 8.18
C LEU A 258 -14.39 44.86 8.91
N SER A 259 -15.48 44.94 8.15
CA SER A 259 -16.81 44.62 8.64
C SER A 259 -16.95 43.13 8.96
N ASP A 260 -17.99 42.80 9.71
CA ASP A 260 -18.42 41.41 9.87
C ASP A 260 -18.69 40.78 8.49
N LYS A 261 -18.43 39.47 8.39
CA LYS A 261 -18.66 38.70 7.17
C LYS A 261 -20.16 38.57 6.93
N VAL A 262 -20.62 39.05 5.78
CA VAL A 262 -22.00 38.86 5.33
C VAL A 262 -22.04 37.74 4.31
N LEU A 263 -22.85 36.70 4.59
CA LEU A 263 -23.05 35.63 3.62
C LEU A 263 -24.12 36.02 2.60
N VAL A 264 -23.77 35.99 1.32
CA VAL A 264 -24.67 36.31 0.20
C VAL A 264 -24.63 35.20 -0.85
N ASN A 265 -25.72 35.03 -1.59
CA ASN A 265 -25.77 34.09 -2.70
C ASN A 265 -25.53 34.83 -4.03
N LEU A 266 -24.48 34.45 -4.78
CA LEU A 266 -24.10 35.05 -6.06
C LEU A 266 -24.31 34.06 -7.20
N VAL A 267 -24.72 34.55 -8.36
CA VAL A 267 -24.85 33.74 -9.58
C VAL A 267 -23.54 33.73 -10.38
N ALA A 268 -23.25 32.66 -11.10
CA ALA A 268 -22.07 32.61 -11.98
C ALA A 268 -22.10 33.75 -13.00
N GLY A 269 -21.00 34.49 -13.14
CA GLY A 269 -20.91 35.71 -13.96
C GLY A 269 -21.04 37.01 -13.14
N SER A 270 -21.60 38.05 -13.75
CA SER A 270 -21.67 39.41 -13.19
C SER A 270 -22.83 39.58 -12.20
N ASN A 271 -22.53 40.16 -11.04
CA ASN A 271 -23.45 40.47 -9.95
C ASN A 271 -23.27 41.93 -9.53
N LEU A 272 -24.35 42.61 -9.17
CA LEU A 272 -24.32 43.98 -8.68
C LEU A 272 -24.47 44.00 -7.15
N ILE A 273 -23.43 44.42 -6.44
CA ILE A 273 -23.46 44.59 -4.99
C ILE A 273 -23.53 46.09 -4.70
N LYS A 274 -24.55 46.51 -3.96
CA LYS A 274 -24.81 47.92 -3.64
C LYS A 274 -24.89 48.14 -2.15
N LEU A 275 -24.04 49.03 -1.65
CA LEU A 275 -24.11 49.55 -0.29
C LEU A 275 -24.74 50.95 -0.34
N SER A 276 -25.79 51.17 0.44
CA SER A 276 -26.51 52.44 0.46
C SER A 276 -26.87 52.88 1.88
N MET A 277 -27.03 54.19 2.06
CA MET A 277 -27.50 54.76 3.32
C MET A 277 -28.78 55.57 3.09
N PRO A 278 -29.85 55.36 3.89
CA PRO A 278 -31.04 56.20 3.83
C PRO A 278 -30.70 57.66 4.17
N GLY A 279 -31.23 58.62 3.42
CA GLY A 279 -30.93 60.07 3.58
C GLY A 279 -31.41 60.72 4.88
N THR A 280 -31.98 59.94 5.81
CA THR A 280 -32.34 60.38 7.17
C THR A 280 -31.17 60.30 8.16
N ASN A 281 -30.09 59.60 7.82
CA ASN A 281 -28.91 59.44 8.66
C ASN A 281 -27.80 60.45 8.29
N ARG A 282 -27.18 61.08 9.30
CA ARG A 282 -26.25 62.20 9.11
C ARG A 282 -24.75 61.83 9.12
N TYR A 283 -24.41 60.58 9.43
CA TYR A 283 -23.01 60.15 9.62
C TYR A 283 -22.80 58.77 9.01
N SER A 284 -22.04 58.69 7.91
CA SER A 284 -21.60 57.43 7.30
C SER A 284 -20.19 57.02 7.74
N ALA A 285 -19.81 55.78 7.45
CA ALA A 285 -18.40 55.38 7.46
C ALA A 285 -17.72 55.75 6.14
N GLY A 286 -16.41 55.99 6.18
CA GLY A 286 -15.60 55.98 4.99
C GLY A 286 -15.36 54.55 4.53
N ILE A 287 -15.51 54.26 3.23
CA ILE A 287 -15.38 52.92 2.66
C ILE A 287 -14.15 52.90 1.75
N ASP A 288 -13.26 51.93 1.97
CA ASP A 288 -12.03 51.71 1.19
C ASP A 288 -12.31 50.73 0.05
N TYR A 289 -12.66 49.48 0.37
CA TYR A 289 -12.96 48.46 -0.62
C TYR A 289 -14.01 47.46 -0.16
N LEU A 290 -14.53 46.73 -1.14
CA LEU A 290 -15.32 45.53 -0.99
C LEU A 290 -14.45 44.28 -1.19
N ARG A 291 -14.53 43.34 -0.25
CA ARG A 291 -13.86 42.04 -0.30
C ARG A 291 -14.88 40.93 -0.49
N VAL A 292 -14.67 40.09 -1.49
CA VAL A 292 -15.52 38.93 -1.80
C VAL A 292 -14.69 37.64 -1.70
N GLU A 293 -15.17 36.65 -0.95
CA GLU A 293 -14.45 35.41 -0.65
C GLU A 293 -15.38 34.20 -0.82
N GLY A 294 -14.99 33.23 -1.65
CA GLY A 294 -15.76 32.01 -1.92
C GLY A 294 -15.83 31.04 -0.72
N LEU A 295 -16.96 30.34 -0.59
CA LEU A 295 -17.09 29.29 0.43
C LEU A 295 -16.38 27.99 0.02
N PRO A 296 -15.76 27.29 0.97
CA PRO A 296 -15.35 25.90 0.79
C PRO A 296 -16.49 24.88 0.53
N LEU A 297 -16.42 24.05 -0.54
CA LEU A 297 -17.13 22.75 -0.71
C LEU A 297 -16.29 21.46 -0.47
N ALA A 298 -16.27 20.87 0.74
CA ALA A 298 -15.25 19.87 1.16
C ALA A 298 -14.91 18.74 0.15
N SER A 299 -13.62 18.52 -0.18
CA SER A 299 -13.19 17.32 -0.90
C SER A 299 -13.10 16.13 0.06
N SER A 300 -13.38 14.91 -0.41
CA SER A 300 -13.56 13.72 0.44
C SER A 300 -12.30 12.88 0.65
N ALA A 301 -11.13 13.33 0.19
CA ALA A 301 -9.88 12.60 0.36
C ALA A 301 -8.97 13.33 1.36
N SER A 302 -9.04 12.93 2.62
CA SER A 302 -8.05 13.31 3.64
C SER A 302 -7.21 12.10 4.01
N PHE A 303 -5.89 12.19 3.89
CA PHE A 303 -5.01 11.19 4.47
C PHE A 303 -4.98 11.40 5.98
N ARG A 304 -5.45 10.41 6.76
CA ARG A 304 -5.30 10.42 8.21
C ARG A 304 -3.90 9.92 8.53
N ASN A 305 -3.06 10.80 9.06
CA ASN A 305 -1.79 10.36 9.65
C ASN A 305 -2.09 9.39 10.80
N PRO A 306 -1.24 8.36 10.98
CA PRO A 306 -1.36 7.47 12.12
C PRO A 306 -1.31 8.29 13.42
N PRO A 307 -2.15 7.96 14.41
CA PRO A 307 -2.16 8.66 15.68
C PRO A 307 -0.84 8.38 16.40
N HIS A 308 -0.17 9.43 16.84
CA HIS A 308 1.13 9.35 17.52
C HIS A 308 0.92 9.76 18.98
N PHE A 309 1.15 8.83 19.91
CA PHE A 309 0.96 9.08 21.35
C PHE A 309 2.29 9.05 22.10
N VAL A 310 3.31 8.37 21.57
CA VAL A 310 4.68 8.44 22.10
C VAL A 310 5.25 9.85 21.90
N ASN A 311 6.12 10.32 22.79
CA ASN A 311 6.81 11.59 22.57
C ASN A 311 8.09 11.36 21.77
N MET A 312 8.15 11.84 20.53
CA MET A 312 9.36 11.79 19.69
C MET A 312 10.34 12.94 19.97
N ALA A 313 10.02 13.87 20.87
CA ALA A 313 10.95 14.92 21.25
C ALA A 313 12.10 14.31 22.07
N ILE A 314 13.34 14.58 21.66
CA ILE A 314 14.53 14.20 22.41
C ILE A 314 14.48 14.87 23.78
N ASP A 315 14.66 14.09 24.84
CA ASP A 315 14.88 14.61 26.18
C ASP A 315 16.30 15.21 26.24
N ILE A 316 16.34 16.53 26.35
CA ILE A 316 17.53 17.36 26.18
C ILE A 316 18.52 17.14 27.35
N ASP A 317 18.07 16.54 28.46
CA ASP A 317 18.90 16.25 29.61
C ASP A 317 19.52 14.83 29.57
N SER A 318 19.04 13.94 28.69
CA SER A 318 19.47 12.53 28.61
C SER A 318 19.98 12.08 27.24
N ASP A 319 19.83 12.88 26.17
CA ASP A 319 20.10 12.49 24.77
C ASP A 319 19.28 11.24 24.32
N GLU A 320 18.26 10.87 25.09
CA GLU A 320 17.32 9.79 24.80
C GLU A 320 15.98 10.36 24.29
N LEU A 321 15.18 9.55 23.60
CA LEU A 321 13.80 9.93 23.24
C LEU A 321 13.01 10.24 24.52
N GLY A 322 12.16 11.28 24.49
CA GLY A 322 11.34 11.70 25.63
C GLY A 322 10.47 10.58 26.20
N GLU A 323 9.97 10.77 27.43
CA GLU A 323 9.28 9.73 28.23
C GLU A 323 8.42 8.76 27.41
N VAL A 324 8.94 7.55 27.20
CA VAL A 324 8.21 6.45 26.56
C VAL A 324 7.39 5.74 27.64
N ASN A 325 6.18 6.21 27.89
CA ASN A 325 5.28 5.52 28.81
C ASN A 325 4.67 4.29 28.14
N LEU A 326 4.65 3.15 28.84
CA LEU A 326 4.03 1.91 28.34
C LEU A 326 2.58 2.13 27.88
N ARG A 327 1.83 2.95 28.62
CA ARG A 327 0.46 3.35 28.28
C ARG A 327 0.36 3.98 26.89
N ASP A 328 1.27 4.88 26.55
CA ASP A 328 1.19 5.64 25.30
C ASP A 328 1.51 4.73 24.10
N VAL A 329 2.47 3.81 24.28
CA VAL A 329 2.77 2.73 23.31
C VAL A 329 1.57 1.79 23.11
N GLU A 330 0.86 1.43 24.18
CA GLU A 330 -0.36 0.61 24.11
C GLU A 330 -1.47 1.33 23.33
N HIS A 331 -1.77 2.60 23.66
CA HIS A 331 -2.79 3.38 22.94
C HIS A 331 -2.43 3.60 21.46
N GLU A 332 -1.15 3.81 21.16
CA GLU A 332 -0.66 3.95 19.79
C GLU A 332 -0.83 2.65 19.00
N THR A 333 -0.44 1.53 19.60
CA THR A 333 -0.60 0.21 18.99
C THR A 333 -2.08 -0.11 18.77
N GLU A 334 -2.93 0.09 19.77
CA GLU A 334 -4.37 -0.14 19.66
C GLU A 334 -5.01 0.74 18.59
N ALA A 335 -4.66 2.03 18.54
CA ALA A 335 -5.23 2.94 17.56
C ALA A 335 -4.78 2.62 16.13
N VAL A 336 -3.53 2.15 15.93
CA VAL A 336 -3.05 1.65 14.63
C VAL A 336 -3.77 0.36 14.23
N LEU A 337 -3.97 -0.57 15.17
CA LEU A 337 -4.72 -1.81 14.91
C LEU A 337 -6.18 -1.52 14.56
N ASP A 338 -6.84 -0.64 15.31
CA ASP A 338 -8.22 -0.19 15.03
C ASP A 338 -8.35 0.48 13.67
N TYR A 339 -7.33 1.26 13.28
CA TYR A 339 -7.27 1.88 11.98
C TYR A 339 -7.20 0.84 10.86
N TYR A 340 -6.28 -0.13 10.96
CA TYR A 340 -6.19 -1.22 9.98
C TYR A 340 -7.47 -2.06 9.95
N PHE A 341 -8.07 -2.32 11.10
CA PHE A 341 -9.31 -3.08 11.22
C PHE A 341 -10.48 -2.42 10.49
N ARG A 342 -10.62 -1.09 10.63
CA ARG A 342 -11.73 -0.32 10.02
C ARG A 342 -11.42 0.16 8.61
N HIS A 343 -10.24 -0.15 8.08
CA HIS A 343 -9.86 0.29 6.74
C HIS A 343 -10.77 -0.33 5.67
N ASN A 344 -11.23 0.48 4.71
CA ASN A 344 -12.21 0.06 3.71
C ASN A 344 -11.75 -1.14 2.86
N ASN A 345 -10.43 -1.26 2.65
CA ASN A 345 -9.82 -2.35 1.87
C ASN A 345 -9.68 -3.65 2.66
N LEU A 346 -9.78 -3.65 3.99
CA LEU A 346 -9.58 -4.87 4.79
C LEU A 346 -10.61 -5.94 4.44
N ALA A 347 -11.90 -5.59 4.43
CA ALA A 347 -12.96 -6.56 4.21
C ALA A 347 -12.88 -7.21 2.81
N PRO A 348 -12.74 -6.44 1.70
CA PRO A 348 -12.51 -7.03 0.37
C PRO A 348 -11.25 -7.89 0.31
N PHE A 349 -10.15 -7.44 0.92
CA PHE A 349 -8.90 -8.17 0.94
C PHE A 349 -9.03 -9.52 1.67
N LEU A 350 -9.57 -9.51 2.88
CA LEU A 350 -9.73 -10.72 3.71
C LEU A 350 -10.71 -11.71 3.09
N CYS A 351 -11.86 -11.24 2.57
CA CYS A 351 -12.86 -12.10 1.95
C CYS A 351 -12.30 -12.88 0.76
N VAL A 352 -11.58 -12.23 -0.15
CA VAL A 352 -10.99 -12.89 -1.33
C VAL A 352 -9.99 -13.96 -0.89
N ARG A 353 -9.10 -13.65 0.07
CA ARG A 353 -8.10 -14.62 0.56
C ARG A 353 -8.73 -15.81 1.25
N MET A 354 -9.71 -15.57 2.12
CA MET A 354 -10.43 -16.65 2.81
C MET A 354 -11.19 -17.54 1.83
N MET A 355 -11.88 -16.96 0.84
CA MET A 355 -12.55 -17.73 -0.21
C MET A 355 -11.60 -18.66 -0.98
N GLN A 356 -10.42 -18.16 -1.33
CA GLN A 356 -9.37 -18.97 -1.98
C GLN A 356 -8.97 -20.16 -1.10
N ARG A 357 -8.79 -19.95 0.22
CA ARG A 357 -8.50 -21.04 1.18
C ARG A 357 -9.63 -22.06 1.34
N PHE A 358 -10.88 -21.66 1.14
CA PHE A 358 -12.03 -22.57 1.12
C PHE A 358 -12.19 -23.33 -0.21
N GLY A 359 -11.29 -23.13 -1.17
CA GLY A 359 -11.27 -23.85 -2.45
C GLY A 359 -11.95 -23.12 -3.60
N PHE A 360 -12.22 -21.82 -3.45
CA PHE A 360 -12.78 -20.98 -4.51
C PHE A 360 -11.69 -20.05 -5.05
N SER A 361 -10.90 -20.52 -6.03
CA SER A 361 -9.78 -19.71 -6.55
C SER A 361 -10.26 -18.44 -7.29
N ASN A 362 -11.42 -18.49 -7.94
CA ASN A 362 -11.98 -17.40 -8.76
C ASN A 362 -13.43 -17.09 -8.37
N PRO A 363 -13.68 -16.42 -7.22
CA PRO A 363 -15.04 -16.11 -6.77
C PRO A 363 -15.71 -15.03 -7.62
N SER A 364 -17.02 -15.14 -7.84
CA SER A 364 -17.77 -14.10 -8.56
C SER A 364 -17.82 -12.77 -7.79
N LYS A 365 -17.94 -11.64 -8.51
CA LYS A 365 -18.04 -10.30 -7.89
C LYS A 365 -19.22 -10.20 -6.90
N ARG A 366 -20.32 -10.92 -7.18
CA ARG A 366 -21.48 -11.01 -6.29
C ARG A 366 -21.11 -11.72 -4.99
N PHE A 367 -20.40 -12.85 -5.09
CA PHE A 367 -20.01 -13.63 -3.93
C PHE A 367 -19.06 -12.86 -3.02
N VAL A 368 -18.05 -12.19 -3.60
CA VAL A 368 -17.16 -11.28 -2.87
C VAL A 368 -17.95 -10.18 -2.17
N LYS A 369 -18.90 -9.54 -2.86
CA LYS A 369 -19.75 -8.49 -2.26
C LYS A 369 -20.55 -9.02 -1.06
N ASN A 370 -21.17 -10.19 -1.17
CA ASN A 370 -21.94 -10.80 -0.08
C ASN A 370 -21.06 -11.05 1.16
N CYS A 371 -19.86 -11.60 0.98
CA CYS A 371 -18.92 -11.79 2.08
C CYS A 371 -18.50 -10.47 2.74
N VAL A 372 -18.19 -9.44 1.94
CA VAL A 372 -17.81 -8.12 2.45
C VAL A 372 -18.96 -7.51 3.24
N ASP A 373 -20.19 -7.59 2.72
CA ASP A 373 -21.37 -7.06 3.39
C ASP A 373 -21.62 -7.78 4.73
N SER A 374 -21.47 -9.12 4.77
CA SER A 374 -21.61 -9.91 6.00
C SER A 374 -20.50 -9.67 7.03
N PHE A 375 -19.26 -9.46 6.59
CA PHE A 375 -18.15 -9.09 7.49
C PHE A 375 -18.40 -7.69 8.10
N ARG A 376 -18.90 -6.74 7.30
CA ARG A 376 -19.19 -5.38 7.77
C ARG A 376 -20.44 -5.29 8.64
N SER A 377 -21.48 -6.06 8.32
CA SER A 377 -22.73 -6.10 9.09
C SER A 377 -22.65 -7.00 10.32
N GLY A 378 -21.65 -7.88 10.40
CA GLY A 378 -21.49 -8.87 11.45
C GLY A 378 -22.59 -9.93 11.49
N SER A 379 -23.40 -10.04 10.44
CA SER A 379 -24.56 -10.95 10.41
C SER A 379 -24.78 -11.55 9.03
N TYR A 380 -24.99 -12.87 9.00
CA TYR A 380 -25.42 -13.61 7.81
C TYR A 380 -26.68 -14.41 8.14
N SER A 381 -27.75 -14.21 7.36
CA SER A 381 -29.03 -14.87 7.58
C SER A 381 -29.29 -15.94 6.51
N LEU A 382 -29.58 -17.16 6.94
CA LEU A 382 -30.01 -18.24 6.08
C LEU A 382 -31.26 -18.89 6.68
N GLY A 383 -32.41 -18.65 6.06
CA GLY A 383 -33.70 -19.06 6.62
C GLY A 383 -33.98 -18.40 7.96
N ASN A 384 -34.16 -19.20 9.02
CA ASN A 384 -34.44 -18.73 10.38
C ASN A 384 -33.18 -18.61 11.27
N HIS A 385 -31.99 -18.90 10.74
CA HIS A 385 -30.75 -18.85 11.51
C HIS A 385 -29.93 -17.61 11.12
N ILE A 386 -29.45 -16.89 12.13
CA ILE A 386 -28.56 -15.74 11.97
C ILE A 386 -27.22 -16.14 12.58
N PHE A 387 -26.18 -16.11 11.75
CA PHE A 387 -24.81 -16.35 12.15
C PHE A 387 -24.12 -15.01 12.44
N GLY A 388 -23.34 -14.95 13.53
CA GLY A 388 -22.58 -13.76 13.94
C GLY A 388 -23.25 -12.89 15.02
N ASN A 389 -22.50 -11.90 15.49
CA ASN A 389 -22.81 -11.05 16.64
C ASN A 389 -23.32 -9.64 16.26
N ALA A 390 -23.60 -9.37 14.98
CA ALA A 390 -24.01 -8.06 14.46
C ALA A 390 -22.99 -6.92 14.69
N GLU A 391 -21.74 -7.26 14.95
CA GLU A 391 -20.63 -6.32 15.08
C GLU A 391 -19.72 -6.36 13.85
N TYR A 392 -19.12 -5.22 13.53
CA TYR A 392 -18.18 -5.12 12.41
C TYR A 392 -17.00 -6.07 12.64
N GLY A 393 -16.70 -6.89 11.64
CA GLY A 393 -15.58 -7.81 11.61
C GLY A 393 -15.84 -9.20 12.20
N SER A 394 -17.11 -9.62 12.28
CA SER A 394 -17.46 -10.97 12.69
C SER A 394 -16.96 -12.03 11.69
N LEU A 395 -15.95 -12.82 12.11
CA LEU A 395 -15.42 -13.92 11.30
C LEU A 395 -16.45 -15.05 11.11
N GLU A 396 -17.33 -15.27 12.10
CA GLU A 396 -18.39 -16.28 12.01
C GLU A 396 -19.35 -15.97 10.86
N ALA A 397 -19.82 -14.72 10.78
CA ALA A 397 -20.69 -14.27 9.69
C ALA A 397 -19.98 -14.38 8.32
N MET A 398 -18.69 -14.06 8.27
CA MET A 398 -17.88 -14.18 7.06
C MET A 398 -17.74 -15.64 6.59
N VAL A 399 -17.38 -16.55 7.48
CA VAL A 399 -17.23 -17.99 7.14
C VAL A 399 -18.58 -18.60 6.76
N ALA A 400 -19.65 -18.25 7.47
CA ALA A 400 -21.00 -18.68 7.13
C ALA A 400 -21.39 -18.19 5.72
N ALA A 401 -21.11 -16.93 5.39
CA ALA A 401 -21.34 -16.39 4.05
C ALA A 401 -20.52 -17.14 2.98
N ILE A 402 -19.29 -17.54 3.25
CA ILE A 402 -18.47 -18.29 2.27
C ILE A 402 -19.02 -19.71 2.04
N VAL A 403 -19.30 -20.45 3.12
CA VAL A 403 -19.65 -21.89 3.02
C VAL A 403 -21.10 -22.10 2.58
N LEU A 404 -22.01 -21.19 2.95
CA LEU A 404 -23.45 -21.34 2.74
C LEU A 404 -24.00 -20.50 1.58
N ASP A 405 -23.17 -19.75 0.87
CA ASP A 405 -23.64 -19.04 -0.33
C ASP A 405 -24.06 -20.05 -1.41
N ARG A 406 -24.95 -19.58 -2.28
CA ARG A 406 -25.43 -20.36 -3.44
C ARG A 406 -24.26 -20.89 -4.28
N GLU A 407 -23.20 -20.11 -4.50
CA GLU A 407 -22.07 -20.49 -5.34
C GLU A 407 -21.26 -21.65 -4.73
N ALA A 408 -21.25 -21.78 -3.41
CA ALA A 408 -20.60 -22.89 -2.70
C ALA A 408 -21.45 -24.16 -2.63
N THR A 409 -22.77 -24.02 -2.68
CA THR A 409 -23.72 -25.12 -2.42
C THR A 409 -24.43 -25.63 -3.67
N ASP A 410 -24.44 -24.88 -4.76
CA ASP A 410 -25.11 -25.24 -6.02
C ASP A 410 -24.39 -26.44 -6.67
N PRO A 411 -25.08 -27.57 -6.93
CA PRO A 411 -24.49 -28.73 -7.58
C PRO A 411 -23.92 -28.43 -8.97
N SER A 412 -24.42 -27.41 -9.67
CA SER A 412 -23.90 -27.01 -10.98
C SER A 412 -22.46 -26.50 -10.90
N ALA A 413 -22.03 -25.94 -9.77
CA ALA A 413 -20.64 -25.52 -9.55
C ALA A 413 -19.65 -26.70 -9.56
N ARG A 414 -20.10 -27.93 -9.32
CA ARG A 414 -19.24 -29.13 -9.41
C ARG A 414 -18.97 -29.58 -10.85
N VAL A 415 -19.83 -29.17 -11.77
CA VAL A 415 -19.75 -29.51 -13.20
C VAL A 415 -19.09 -28.38 -13.99
N ASP A 416 -19.01 -27.18 -13.42
CA ASP A 416 -18.29 -26.06 -14.02
C ASP A 416 -16.77 -26.37 -14.08
N PRO A 417 -16.18 -26.44 -15.28
CA PRO A 417 -14.74 -26.68 -15.44
C PRO A 417 -13.84 -25.63 -14.78
N SER A 418 -14.34 -24.41 -14.64
CA SER A 418 -13.62 -23.24 -14.12
C SER A 418 -13.71 -23.06 -12.60
N ALA A 419 -14.68 -23.72 -11.96
CA ALA A 419 -14.87 -23.67 -10.52
C ALA A 419 -13.82 -24.52 -9.79
N GLY A 420 -13.59 -24.26 -8.51
CA GLY A 420 -12.68 -25.05 -7.68
C GLY A 420 -11.27 -24.47 -7.56
N SER A 421 -10.34 -25.35 -7.14
CA SER A 421 -8.94 -25.04 -6.86
C SER A 421 -8.07 -26.30 -6.82
N VAL A 422 -6.76 -26.10 -6.94
CA VAL A 422 -5.74 -27.10 -6.59
C VAL A 422 -5.60 -27.15 -5.07
N ARG A 423 -5.51 -28.35 -4.49
CA ARG A 423 -5.34 -28.49 -3.04
C ARG A 423 -3.91 -28.16 -2.62
N GLU A 424 -3.78 -27.52 -1.46
CA GLU A 424 -2.47 -27.19 -0.89
C GLU A 424 -1.68 -28.44 -0.45
N PRO A 425 -0.35 -28.48 -0.64
CA PRO A 425 0.51 -29.59 -0.21
C PRO A 425 0.33 -30.01 1.26
N VAL A 426 0.33 -29.07 2.21
CA VAL A 426 0.16 -29.39 3.64
C VAL A 426 -1.23 -29.96 3.91
N LEU A 427 -2.28 -29.42 3.28
CA LEU A 427 -3.64 -29.91 3.43
C LEU A 427 -3.79 -31.34 2.87
N LYS A 428 -3.07 -31.70 1.80
CA LYS A 428 -3.03 -33.08 1.28
C LYS A 428 -2.46 -34.05 2.32
N VAL A 429 -1.32 -33.70 2.93
CA VAL A 429 -0.69 -34.53 3.98
C VAL A 429 -1.60 -34.65 5.20
N MET A 430 -2.15 -33.53 5.67
CA MET A 430 -3.06 -33.52 6.83
C MET A 430 -4.35 -34.30 6.56
N ASN A 431 -4.89 -34.23 5.34
CA ASN A 431 -6.05 -35.03 4.93
C ASN A 431 -5.77 -36.53 5.03
N VAL A 432 -4.60 -36.97 4.56
CA VAL A 432 -4.18 -38.37 4.64
C VAL A 432 -4.00 -38.83 6.09
N LEU A 433 -3.31 -38.04 6.90
CA LEU A 433 -3.08 -38.37 8.32
C LEU A 433 -4.38 -38.47 9.11
N ARG A 434 -5.34 -37.58 8.86
CA ARG A 434 -6.64 -37.58 9.54
C ARG A 434 -7.57 -38.68 9.04
N SER A 435 -7.64 -38.88 7.72
CA SER A 435 -8.58 -39.82 7.10
C SER A 435 -8.16 -41.28 7.31
N LEU A 436 -6.86 -41.55 7.41
CA LEU A 436 -6.32 -42.91 7.60
C LEU A 436 -5.89 -43.20 9.05
N GLU A 437 -6.43 -42.43 10.00
CA GLU A 437 -6.23 -42.59 11.45
C GLU A 437 -4.76 -42.74 11.86
N TYR A 438 -3.95 -41.70 11.65
CA TYR A 438 -2.54 -41.72 12.07
C TYR A 438 -2.37 -42.01 13.58
N LYS A 439 -1.56 -43.03 13.88
CA LYS A 439 -1.17 -43.42 15.24
C LYS A 439 0.31 -43.14 15.45
N GLY A 440 0.62 -42.21 16.35
CA GLY A 440 1.99 -41.95 16.78
C GLY A 440 2.55 -43.11 17.60
N THR A 441 3.80 -43.49 17.33
CA THR A 441 4.52 -44.49 18.13
C THR A 441 5.61 -43.76 18.90
N PRO A 442 5.35 -43.29 20.13
CA PRO A 442 6.35 -42.59 20.91
C PRO A 442 7.51 -43.54 21.23
N PRO A 443 8.77 -43.07 21.12
CA PRO A 443 9.92 -43.89 21.48
C PRO A 443 9.87 -44.25 22.97
N ALA A 444 10.29 -45.48 23.29
CA ALA A 444 10.49 -45.93 24.66
C ALA A 444 11.84 -45.41 25.18
N LEU A 445 11.85 -44.92 26.42
CA LEU A 445 13.07 -44.63 27.18
C LEU A 445 13.80 -45.94 27.53
N GLU A 446 15.07 -45.85 27.96
CA GLU A 446 15.86 -47.02 28.39
C GLU A 446 15.20 -47.84 29.52
N ASP A 447 14.32 -47.22 30.30
CA ASP A 447 13.54 -47.85 31.37
C ASP A 447 12.24 -48.54 30.89
N GLY A 448 11.95 -48.50 29.58
CA GLY A 448 10.74 -49.05 28.97
C GLY A 448 9.50 -48.16 29.08
N SER A 449 9.60 -46.97 29.67
CA SER A 449 8.50 -46.00 29.71
C SER A 449 8.37 -45.24 28.38
N LEU A 450 7.14 -45.02 27.92
CA LEU A 450 6.87 -44.28 26.68
C LEU A 450 6.91 -42.77 26.95
N LEU A 451 7.51 -41.98 26.04
CA LEU A 451 7.49 -40.50 26.06
C LEU A 451 6.11 -39.89 25.72
N GLN A 452 5.03 -40.43 26.30
CA GLN A 452 3.64 -40.12 25.90
C GLN A 452 3.18 -38.69 26.21
N SER A 453 3.72 -38.00 27.22
CA SER A 453 3.22 -36.68 27.64
C SER A 453 3.83 -35.50 26.88
N THR A 454 4.89 -35.71 26.09
CA THR A 454 5.62 -34.62 25.39
C THR A 454 6.01 -34.90 23.94
N TYR A 455 5.74 -36.11 23.41
CA TYR A 455 6.11 -36.43 22.03
C TYR A 455 5.14 -35.81 21.02
N SER A 456 5.60 -34.76 20.33
CA SER A 456 4.92 -34.17 19.18
C SER A 456 5.42 -34.83 17.89
N THR A 457 4.51 -35.18 16.98
CA THR A 457 4.92 -35.63 15.63
C THR A 457 5.53 -34.43 14.91
N ARG A 458 6.84 -34.50 14.66
CA ARG A 458 7.59 -33.42 13.99
C ARG A 458 7.93 -33.83 12.56
N MET A 459 7.37 -33.10 11.60
CA MET A 459 7.76 -33.15 10.19
C MET A 459 8.78 -32.05 9.94
N ARG A 460 10.07 -32.39 10.01
CA ARG A 460 11.15 -31.41 9.88
C ARG A 460 11.38 -31.01 8.42
N ASN A 461 11.70 -29.72 8.19
CA ASN A 461 12.01 -29.15 6.88
C ASN A 461 10.90 -29.42 5.84
N LEU A 462 9.64 -29.36 6.26
CA LEU A 462 8.50 -29.56 5.37
C LEU A 462 8.47 -28.50 4.26
N GLN A 463 8.87 -27.26 4.56
CA GLN A 463 9.03 -26.19 3.58
C GLN A 463 10.02 -26.56 2.45
N ALA A 464 11.18 -27.14 2.77
CA ALA A 464 12.15 -27.57 1.76
C ALA A 464 11.67 -28.79 0.94
N LYS A 465 10.81 -29.64 1.52
CA LYS A 465 10.29 -30.85 0.86
C LYS A 465 9.09 -30.56 -0.05
N ILE A 466 8.07 -29.86 0.47
CA ILE A 466 6.78 -29.67 -0.23
C ILE A 466 6.47 -28.21 -0.54
N GLY A 467 7.39 -27.29 -0.29
CA GLY A 467 7.21 -25.84 -0.50
C GLY A 467 6.39 -25.12 0.58
N GLN A 468 5.88 -25.86 1.57
CA GLN A 468 5.04 -25.31 2.64
C GLN A 468 5.37 -25.97 3.99
N GLY A 469 5.54 -25.16 5.02
CA GLY A 469 5.77 -25.61 6.40
C GLY A 469 4.97 -24.78 7.40
N PRO A 470 4.32 -25.37 8.41
CA PRO A 470 3.66 -24.62 9.48
C PRO A 470 4.65 -23.65 10.15
N HIS A 471 4.29 -22.38 10.25
CA HIS A 471 5.12 -21.29 10.79
C HIS A 471 6.41 -20.99 10.02
N ASP A 472 6.59 -21.56 8.83
CA ASP A 472 7.80 -21.42 8.01
C ASP A 472 7.43 -20.66 6.72
N PHE A 473 7.09 -19.38 6.88
CA PHE A 473 6.73 -18.50 5.76
C PHE A 473 8.02 -18.08 5.03
N PRO A 474 8.07 -18.20 3.69
CA PRO A 474 9.28 -17.90 2.93
C PRO A 474 9.62 -16.40 2.88
N SER A 475 8.69 -15.51 3.27
CA SER A 475 8.91 -14.07 3.29
C SER A 475 8.01 -13.38 4.31
N VAL A 476 8.51 -12.33 4.97
CA VAL A 476 7.72 -11.44 5.85
C VAL A 476 6.72 -10.57 5.08
N PHE A 477 6.95 -10.36 3.78
CA PHE A 477 6.08 -9.54 2.92
C PHE A 477 4.95 -10.35 2.29
N ARG A 478 4.90 -11.66 2.55
CA ARG A 478 3.83 -12.54 2.08
C ARG A 478 3.27 -13.30 3.29
N CYS A 479 2.12 -12.87 3.79
CA CYS A 479 1.37 -13.63 4.81
C CYS A 479 0.75 -14.93 4.26
N ASP A 480 0.95 -15.23 2.97
CA ASP A 480 0.54 -16.46 2.28
C ASP A 480 1.77 -17.11 1.60
N TRP A 481 1.82 -18.44 1.51
CA TRP A 481 2.86 -19.17 0.74
C TRP A 481 2.83 -18.88 -0.78
N PHE A 482 1.79 -18.21 -1.27
CA PHE A 482 1.56 -17.99 -2.70
C PHE A 482 0.88 -16.64 -2.99
N GLU A 483 1.03 -16.16 -4.21
CA GLU A 483 0.41 -14.93 -4.71
C GLU A 483 -1.04 -15.21 -5.16
N ALA A 484 -2.03 -14.50 -4.60
CA ALA A 484 -3.45 -14.74 -4.93
C ALA A 484 -3.83 -14.48 -6.39
N SER A 485 -3.03 -13.71 -7.10
CA SER A 485 -3.18 -13.41 -8.53
C SER A 485 -2.39 -14.38 -9.42
N TYR A 486 -1.69 -15.37 -8.85
CA TYR A 486 -0.88 -16.28 -9.65
C TYR A 486 -1.76 -17.10 -10.59
N VAL A 487 -1.35 -17.15 -11.84
CA VAL A 487 -1.95 -17.99 -12.89
C VAL A 487 -0.94 -19.08 -13.20
N ALA A 488 -1.39 -20.33 -13.28
CA ALA A 488 -0.52 -21.44 -13.65
C ALA A 488 0.05 -21.22 -15.06
N ASP A 489 1.27 -21.70 -15.29
CA ASP A 489 1.99 -21.60 -16.56
C ASP A 489 1.72 -22.78 -17.51
N ALA A 490 0.88 -23.74 -17.11
CA ALA A 490 0.42 -24.83 -17.96
C ALA A 490 -1.07 -25.15 -17.75
N GLY A 491 -1.66 -25.79 -18.76
CA GLY A 491 -3.03 -26.26 -18.75
C GLY A 491 -4.08 -25.22 -19.17
N PRO A 492 -5.38 -25.57 -19.10
CA PRO A 492 -6.47 -24.71 -19.54
C PRO A 492 -6.61 -23.41 -18.72
N THR A 493 -6.15 -23.43 -17.46
CA THR A 493 -6.20 -22.27 -16.55
C THR A 493 -5.37 -21.09 -17.05
N THR A 494 -4.24 -21.35 -17.73
CA THR A 494 -3.40 -20.32 -18.34
C THR A 494 -4.12 -19.60 -19.48
N ALA A 495 -4.76 -20.35 -20.38
CA ALA A 495 -5.49 -19.79 -21.53
C ALA A 495 -6.71 -18.97 -21.07
N ALA A 496 -7.39 -19.42 -20.02
CA ALA A 496 -8.51 -18.73 -19.41
C ALA A 496 -8.10 -17.59 -18.45
N ARG A 497 -6.80 -17.47 -18.12
CA ARG A 497 -6.25 -16.50 -17.14
C ARG A 497 -6.91 -16.58 -15.77
N LEU A 498 -7.22 -17.79 -15.33
CA LEU A 498 -7.78 -18.02 -14.01
C LEU A 498 -6.69 -18.03 -12.95
N ALA A 499 -6.94 -17.38 -11.82
CA ALA A 499 -6.06 -17.46 -10.68
C ALA A 499 -6.05 -18.91 -10.15
N SER A 500 -4.87 -19.44 -9.90
CA SER A 500 -4.63 -20.70 -9.18
C SER A 500 -3.45 -20.48 -8.23
N PRO A 501 -3.67 -19.82 -7.09
CA PRO A 501 -2.59 -19.46 -6.18
C PRO A 501 -1.76 -20.66 -5.71
N GLU A 502 -2.41 -21.79 -5.44
CA GLU A 502 -1.79 -23.01 -4.96
C GLU A 502 -0.89 -23.66 -6.02
N ALA A 503 -1.10 -23.34 -7.31
CA ALA A 503 -0.30 -23.87 -8.41
C ALA A 503 1.16 -23.40 -8.39
N VAL A 504 1.50 -22.33 -7.65
CA VAL A 504 2.90 -21.89 -7.45
C VAL A 504 3.75 -23.02 -6.87
N MET A 505 3.16 -23.91 -6.07
CA MET A 505 3.86 -25.01 -5.41
C MET A 505 4.02 -26.25 -6.30
N LEU A 506 3.45 -26.27 -7.51
CA LEU A 506 3.53 -27.37 -8.48
C LEU A 506 4.87 -27.38 -9.22
N THR A 507 5.97 -27.32 -8.47
CA THR A 507 7.33 -27.39 -8.98
C THR A 507 7.81 -28.85 -8.98
N MET A 508 8.77 -29.17 -9.85
CA MET A 508 9.36 -30.51 -9.93
C MET A 508 9.84 -31.06 -8.56
N PRO A 509 10.68 -30.36 -7.78
CA PRO A 509 11.14 -30.89 -6.50
C PRO A 509 10.00 -31.05 -5.50
N ASN A 510 9.08 -30.09 -5.40
CA ASN A 510 8.00 -30.12 -4.41
C ASN A 510 7.00 -31.26 -4.69
N VAL A 511 6.62 -31.45 -5.96
CA VAL A 511 5.69 -32.51 -6.36
C VAL A 511 6.32 -33.88 -6.15
N ILE A 512 7.55 -34.09 -6.62
CA ILE A 512 8.23 -35.40 -6.47
C ILE A 512 8.43 -35.75 -5.00
N ASN A 513 8.92 -34.80 -4.18
CA ASN A 513 9.13 -35.04 -2.76
C ASN A 513 7.81 -35.23 -1.99
N LEU A 514 6.73 -34.52 -2.37
CA LEU A 514 5.39 -34.75 -1.81
C LEU A 514 4.91 -36.16 -2.13
N LEU A 515 5.01 -36.60 -3.39
CA LEU A 515 4.54 -37.93 -3.80
C LEU A 515 5.39 -39.04 -3.18
N ASN A 516 6.72 -38.92 -3.20
CA ASN A 516 7.62 -39.86 -2.52
C ASN A 516 7.34 -39.91 -1.02
N GLY A 517 7.09 -38.77 -0.38
CA GLY A 517 6.73 -38.68 1.02
C GLY A 517 5.42 -39.40 1.34
N LEU A 518 4.39 -39.26 0.49
CA LEU A 518 3.11 -39.96 0.64
C LEU A 518 3.25 -41.47 0.42
N LEU A 519 4.01 -41.89 -0.60
CA LEU A 519 4.31 -43.32 -0.85
C LEU A 519 5.07 -43.94 0.33
N SER A 520 6.10 -43.25 0.83
CA SER A 520 6.84 -43.67 2.01
C SER A 520 5.96 -43.75 3.25
N LEU A 521 5.02 -42.82 3.42
CA LEU A 521 4.10 -42.82 4.57
C LEU A 521 3.20 -44.06 4.58
N VAL A 522 2.75 -44.52 3.41
CA VAL A 522 1.93 -45.74 3.29
C VAL A 522 2.77 -47.00 3.50
N LYS A 523 4.02 -47.05 3.01
CA LYS A 523 4.87 -48.25 3.06
C LYS A 523 5.60 -48.45 4.40
N TYR A 524 6.24 -47.40 4.91
CA TYR A 524 7.15 -47.45 6.05
C TYR A 524 6.66 -46.61 7.23
N GLY A 525 5.47 -46.01 7.14
CA GLY A 525 5.00 -45.04 8.12
C GLY A 525 5.78 -43.73 8.08
N MET A 526 5.67 -42.95 9.15
CA MET A 526 6.40 -41.71 9.35
C MET A 526 7.88 -42.02 9.58
N SER A 527 8.65 -42.08 8.49
CA SER A 527 10.10 -42.36 8.49
C SER A 527 10.81 -41.47 7.47
N GLY A 528 12.14 -41.48 7.48
CA GLY A 528 12.98 -40.79 6.48
C GLY A 528 13.29 -41.64 5.24
N CYS A 529 12.76 -42.86 5.15
CA CYS A 529 13.05 -43.80 4.08
C CYS A 529 12.57 -43.31 2.72
N ASN A 530 13.38 -43.48 1.66
CA ASN A 530 13.02 -43.17 0.27
C ASN A 530 12.34 -41.80 0.06
N GLY A 531 12.76 -40.77 0.82
CA GLY A 531 12.19 -39.42 0.74
C GLY A 531 11.00 -39.16 1.66
N GLY A 532 10.77 -39.99 2.68
CA GLY A 532 9.69 -39.83 3.67
C GLY A 532 9.75 -38.52 4.48
N PHE A 533 8.66 -38.20 5.18
CA PHE A 533 8.48 -36.90 5.87
C PHE A 533 9.24 -36.75 7.21
N ALA A 534 9.79 -37.83 7.79
CA ALA A 534 10.52 -37.77 9.05
C ALA A 534 12.04 -37.55 8.87
N GLU A 535 12.74 -37.21 9.95
CA GLU A 535 14.20 -37.10 10.00
C GLU A 535 14.84 -38.51 10.08
N ALA A 536 16.08 -38.66 9.59
CA ALA A 536 16.82 -39.92 9.50
C ALA A 536 17.10 -40.63 10.85
N TYR A 537 16.67 -40.07 11.98
CA TYR A 537 16.76 -40.66 13.32
C TYR A 537 15.71 -41.76 13.59
N ALA A 538 14.93 -42.13 12.59
CA ALA A 538 14.05 -43.30 12.65
C ALA A 538 14.94 -44.56 12.71
N TYR A 539 15.04 -45.17 13.89
CA TYR A 539 15.98 -46.24 14.25
C TYR A 539 16.07 -47.39 13.21
N GLY A 540 17.10 -47.39 12.37
CA GLY A 540 17.48 -48.55 11.53
C GLY A 540 17.42 -48.34 10.01
N ALA A 541 17.78 -49.39 9.26
CA ALA A 541 17.66 -49.43 7.81
C ALA A 541 16.17 -49.52 7.40
N CYS A 542 15.84 -49.07 6.18
CA CYS A 542 14.49 -49.22 5.63
C CYS A 542 14.10 -50.70 5.60
N VAL A 543 13.03 -51.03 6.33
CA VAL A 543 12.52 -52.41 6.53
C VAL A 543 11.54 -52.77 5.40
N ASP A 544 11.16 -54.05 5.28
CA ASP A 544 10.23 -54.53 4.26
C ASP A 544 8.86 -53.80 4.26
N ASP A 545 8.20 -53.75 3.10
CA ASP A 545 6.89 -53.09 2.91
C ASP A 545 5.84 -53.49 3.97
N GLY A 546 5.30 -52.51 4.68
CA GLY A 546 4.30 -52.70 5.74
C GLY A 546 4.89 -52.97 7.13
N SER A 547 6.22 -52.88 7.30
CA SER A 547 6.86 -52.93 8.61
C SER A 547 7.07 -51.51 9.18
N TYR A 548 6.43 -51.22 10.31
CA TYR A 548 6.45 -49.91 10.97
C TYR A 548 7.41 -49.85 12.17
N SER A 549 8.26 -50.86 12.37
CA SER A 549 9.09 -51.03 13.57
C SER A 549 10.11 -49.90 13.80
N SER A 550 10.55 -49.25 12.73
CA SER A 550 11.48 -48.11 12.77
C SER A 550 10.79 -46.76 12.62
N SER A 551 9.46 -46.71 12.53
CA SER A 551 8.69 -45.48 12.28
C SER A 551 8.30 -44.74 13.57
N ILE A 552 8.16 -43.40 13.48
CA ILE A 552 7.64 -42.59 14.60
C ILE A 552 6.10 -42.58 14.67
N GLY A 553 5.45 -43.27 13.72
CA GLY A 553 4.00 -43.42 13.64
C GLY A 553 3.59 -44.06 12.32
N TYR A 554 2.38 -44.64 12.29
CA TYR A 554 1.86 -45.35 11.13
C TYR A 554 0.36 -45.05 10.93
N LEU A 555 -0.15 -45.39 9.76
CA LEU A 555 -1.57 -45.24 9.43
C LEU A 555 -2.35 -46.40 10.05
N GLY A 556 -3.27 -46.08 10.97
CA GLY A 556 -3.90 -47.06 11.87
C GLY A 556 -5.17 -47.71 11.33
N ILE A 557 -5.57 -47.40 10.10
CA ILE A 557 -6.79 -47.91 9.47
C ILE A 557 -6.69 -49.42 9.19
N SER A 558 -7.67 -50.18 9.68
CA SER A 558 -7.84 -51.61 9.34
C SER A 558 -8.96 -51.74 8.32
N LEU A 559 -8.62 -52.08 7.08
CA LEU A 559 -9.57 -52.40 6.03
C LEU A 559 -9.62 -53.92 5.89
N ASP A 560 -10.28 -54.58 6.84
CA ASP A 560 -10.44 -56.04 6.90
C ASP A 560 -11.55 -56.52 5.95
N GLU A 561 -11.48 -56.12 4.68
CA GLU A 561 -12.45 -56.54 3.66
C GLU A 561 -11.77 -57.39 2.59
N ALA A 562 -12.37 -58.52 2.25
CA ALA A 562 -11.86 -59.41 1.20
C ALA A 562 -12.12 -58.88 -0.22
N ASN A 563 -12.86 -57.77 -0.37
CA ASN A 563 -13.32 -57.24 -1.65
C ASN A 563 -12.60 -55.93 -1.99
N THR A 564 -11.81 -55.94 -3.06
CA THR A 564 -11.05 -54.79 -3.56
C THR A 564 -11.94 -53.60 -3.93
N THR A 565 -13.12 -53.87 -4.48
CA THR A 565 -14.08 -52.82 -4.86
C THR A 565 -14.64 -52.07 -3.66
N ALA A 566 -14.90 -52.77 -2.55
CA ALA A 566 -15.44 -52.14 -1.34
C ALA A 566 -14.37 -51.28 -0.64
N ILE A 567 -13.13 -51.79 -0.55
CA ILE A 567 -11.95 -51.03 -0.13
C ILE A 567 -11.79 -49.75 -0.99
N ALA A 568 -11.91 -49.87 -2.31
CA ALA A 568 -11.74 -48.74 -3.21
C ALA A 568 -12.85 -47.68 -3.07
N GLN A 569 -14.09 -48.09 -2.78
CA GLN A 569 -15.20 -47.17 -2.54
C GLN A 569 -15.01 -46.39 -1.24
N ASP A 570 -14.65 -47.08 -0.15
CA ASP A 570 -14.41 -46.47 1.15
C ASP A 570 -13.24 -45.48 1.10
N LEU A 571 -12.12 -45.88 0.48
CA LEU A 571 -10.96 -45.01 0.29
C LEU A 571 -11.27 -43.84 -0.64
N SER A 572 -12.09 -44.01 -1.66
CA SER A 572 -12.54 -42.92 -2.53
C SER A 572 -13.33 -41.88 -1.74
N LEU A 573 -14.22 -42.30 -0.86
CA LEU A 573 -14.96 -41.40 0.02
C LEU A 573 -14.02 -40.65 0.98
N MET A 574 -13.11 -41.37 1.63
CA MET A 574 -12.18 -40.80 2.62
C MET A 574 -11.17 -39.82 2.00
N LEU A 575 -10.54 -40.17 0.88
CA LEU A 575 -9.43 -39.39 0.32
C LEU A 575 -9.90 -38.31 -0.67
N THR A 576 -10.89 -38.63 -1.50
CA THR A 576 -11.36 -37.75 -2.59
C THR A 576 -12.73 -37.12 -2.32
N GLY A 577 -13.42 -37.52 -1.25
CA GLY A 577 -14.80 -37.09 -1.00
C GLY A 577 -15.80 -37.70 -1.98
N GLY A 578 -15.47 -38.86 -2.57
CA GLY A 578 -16.31 -39.55 -3.56
C GLY A 578 -16.25 -38.94 -4.97
N ARG A 579 -15.22 -38.15 -5.29
CA ARG A 579 -15.04 -37.51 -6.61
C ARG A 579 -14.29 -38.38 -7.62
N LEU A 580 -13.67 -39.47 -7.19
CA LEU A 580 -12.95 -40.38 -8.07
C LEU A 580 -13.87 -40.92 -9.16
N SER A 581 -13.45 -40.78 -10.42
CA SER A 581 -14.21 -41.31 -11.56
C SER A 581 -14.29 -42.84 -11.52
N ASP A 582 -15.41 -43.39 -12.02
CA ASP A 582 -15.60 -44.85 -12.09
C ASP A 582 -14.51 -45.53 -12.91
N GLU A 583 -14.04 -44.87 -13.98
CA GLU A 583 -12.96 -45.35 -14.84
C GLU A 583 -11.63 -45.47 -14.08
N ASN A 584 -11.21 -44.41 -13.36
CA ASN A 584 -9.98 -44.44 -12.56
C ASN A 584 -10.09 -45.46 -11.42
N ARG A 585 -11.28 -45.61 -10.82
CA ARG A 585 -11.52 -46.62 -9.79
C ARG A 585 -11.31 -48.04 -10.33
N ILE A 586 -11.91 -48.38 -11.47
CA ILE A 586 -11.78 -49.71 -12.10
C ILE A 586 -10.31 -50.00 -12.44
N MET A 587 -9.57 -49.02 -12.95
CA MET A 587 -8.14 -49.16 -13.28
C MET A 587 -7.29 -49.46 -12.03
N ILE A 588 -7.56 -48.76 -10.91
CA ILE A 588 -6.87 -48.99 -9.64
C ILE A 588 -7.20 -50.38 -9.06
N GLU A 589 -8.48 -50.78 -9.14
CA GLU A 589 -8.93 -52.10 -8.70
C GLU A 589 -8.18 -53.21 -9.47
N GLN A 590 -8.18 -53.15 -10.80
CA GLN A 590 -7.51 -54.13 -11.66
C GLN A 590 -5.99 -54.20 -11.45
N ALA A 591 -5.34 -53.06 -11.19
CA ALA A 591 -3.90 -53.01 -10.95
C ALA A 591 -3.49 -53.70 -9.63
N CYS A 592 -4.33 -53.60 -8.60
CA CYS A 592 -4.02 -54.08 -7.25
C CYS A 592 -4.60 -55.47 -6.93
N GLU A 593 -5.46 -56.04 -7.78
CA GLU A 593 -6.09 -57.36 -7.60
C GLU A 593 -5.10 -58.51 -7.36
N ASN A 594 -3.91 -58.44 -7.97
CA ASN A 594 -2.90 -59.51 -7.88
C ASN A 594 -1.96 -59.40 -6.67
N GLN A 595 -2.17 -58.43 -5.78
CA GLN A 595 -1.35 -58.24 -4.58
C GLN A 595 -1.85 -59.10 -3.40
N PRO A 596 -0.95 -59.56 -2.50
CA PRO A 596 -1.36 -60.18 -1.24
C PRO A 596 -2.30 -59.28 -0.42
N ASN A 597 -3.30 -59.85 0.29
CA ASN A 597 -4.38 -59.10 0.96
C ASN A 597 -3.94 -57.85 1.76
N ASN A 598 -2.87 -57.94 2.54
CA ASN A 598 -2.39 -56.80 3.35
C ASN A 598 -1.68 -55.71 2.51
N SER A 599 -1.13 -56.06 1.34
CA SER A 599 -0.53 -55.12 0.38
C SER A 599 -1.54 -54.55 -0.61
N THR A 600 -2.70 -55.19 -0.80
CA THR A 600 -3.76 -54.71 -1.69
C THR A 600 -4.30 -53.34 -1.27
N SER A 601 -4.61 -53.17 0.02
CA SER A 601 -5.07 -51.88 0.55
C SER A 601 -3.98 -50.79 0.42
N ARG A 602 -2.71 -51.12 0.68
CA ARG A 602 -1.56 -50.21 0.48
C ARG A 602 -1.38 -49.82 -0.99
N CYS A 603 -1.50 -50.77 -1.92
CA CYS A 603 -1.44 -50.52 -3.36
C CYS A 603 -2.54 -49.54 -3.80
N ILE A 604 -3.80 -49.79 -3.37
CA ILE A 604 -4.94 -48.92 -3.69
C ILE A 604 -4.72 -47.52 -3.11
N MET A 605 -4.31 -47.41 -1.84
CA MET A 605 -4.00 -46.12 -1.20
C MET A 605 -2.93 -45.33 -1.97
N GLN A 606 -1.84 -45.99 -2.36
CA GLN A 606 -0.76 -45.35 -3.11
C GLN A 606 -1.24 -44.84 -4.47
N LEU A 607 -1.94 -45.65 -5.26
CA LEU A 607 -2.44 -45.24 -6.58
C LEU A 607 -3.51 -44.14 -6.48
N MET A 608 -4.41 -44.21 -5.50
CA MET A 608 -5.42 -43.16 -5.27
C MET A 608 -4.80 -41.81 -4.94
N MET A 609 -3.73 -41.78 -4.15
CA MET A 609 -3.02 -40.55 -3.82
C MET A 609 -2.29 -39.93 -5.02
N MET A 610 -2.17 -40.64 -6.16
CA MET A 610 -1.55 -40.14 -7.40
C MET A 610 -2.58 -39.65 -8.43
N THR A 611 -3.88 -39.73 -8.10
CA THR A 611 -4.97 -39.31 -8.99
C THR A 611 -5.18 -37.79 -8.96
N PRO A 612 -5.58 -37.17 -10.09
CA PRO A 612 -5.85 -35.73 -10.12
C PRO A 612 -7.03 -35.31 -9.21
N GLU A 613 -7.99 -36.20 -8.97
CA GLU A 613 -9.15 -35.96 -8.09
C GLU A 613 -8.77 -35.86 -6.61
N PHE A 614 -7.65 -36.48 -6.20
CA PHE A 614 -7.08 -36.29 -4.86
C PHE A 614 -6.42 -34.91 -4.72
N HIS A 615 -5.77 -34.43 -5.78
CA HIS A 615 -4.98 -33.21 -5.78
C HIS A 615 -5.76 -31.93 -6.13
N SER A 616 -6.96 -32.06 -6.67
CA SER A 616 -7.86 -30.96 -7.02
C SER A 616 -9.24 -31.12 -6.36
N THR A 617 -10.07 -30.10 -6.48
CA THR A 617 -11.46 -30.12 -5.98
C THR A 617 -12.49 -30.44 -7.08
N ASN A 618 -12.04 -30.54 -8.34
CA ASN A 618 -12.88 -30.82 -9.49
C ASN A 618 -13.06 -32.32 -9.76
N SER A 619 -14.08 -32.62 -10.57
CA SER A 619 -14.23 -33.91 -11.24
C SER A 619 -13.38 -33.94 -12.50
N VAL A 620 -12.80 -35.09 -12.82
CA VAL A 620 -11.96 -35.29 -14.01
C VAL A 620 -12.59 -36.35 -14.90
N THR A 621 -12.71 -36.05 -16.19
CA THR A 621 -13.23 -36.96 -17.22
C THR A 621 -12.17 -37.21 -18.27
N ARG A 622 -11.83 -38.48 -18.50
CA ARG A 622 -10.74 -38.84 -19.42
C ARG A 622 -11.22 -38.88 -20.86
N SER A 623 -10.34 -38.52 -21.78
CA SER A 623 -10.59 -38.61 -23.22
C SER A 623 -10.24 -39.99 -23.80
N GLY A 624 -9.44 -40.79 -23.07
CA GLY A 624 -8.89 -42.07 -23.54
C GLY A 624 -7.61 -41.94 -24.39
N GLU A 625 -7.22 -40.72 -24.75
CA GLU A 625 -6.02 -40.44 -25.55
C GLU A 625 -4.77 -40.29 -24.65
N ALA A 626 -3.62 -40.71 -25.19
CA ALA A 626 -2.34 -40.47 -24.54
C ALA A 626 -2.01 -38.97 -24.54
N ARG A 627 -1.48 -38.47 -23.42
CA ARG A 627 -1.09 -37.06 -23.30
C ARG A 627 0.17 -36.80 -24.14
N SER A 628 0.06 -35.91 -25.12
CA SER A 628 1.21 -35.45 -25.91
C SER A 628 2.04 -34.48 -25.06
N ILE A 629 3.24 -34.91 -24.66
CA ILE A 629 4.24 -34.06 -24.01
C ILE A 629 5.31 -33.81 -25.07
N SER A 630 5.69 -32.55 -25.28
CA SER A 630 6.77 -32.22 -26.21
C SER A 630 8.08 -32.83 -25.72
N ASP A 631 8.53 -33.90 -26.39
CA ASP A 631 9.85 -34.47 -26.14
C ASP A 631 10.95 -33.44 -26.42
N VAL A 632 12.06 -33.56 -25.70
CA VAL A 632 13.28 -32.78 -25.97
C VAL A 632 13.68 -33.03 -27.43
N ASN A 633 13.59 -31.99 -28.27
CA ASN A 633 13.96 -32.07 -29.67
C ASN A 633 15.46 -32.36 -29.79
N ASN A 634 15.81 -33.63 -30.04
CA ASN A 634 17.19 -34.11 -30.27
C ASN A 634 17.78 -33.68 -31.62
N THR A 635 17.35 -32.54 -32.18
CA THR A 635 17.93 -32.00 -33.40
C THR A 635 19.17 -31.20 -33.06
N ALA A 636 20.33 -31.68 -33.51
CA ALA A 636 21.62 -31.00 -33.36
C ALA A 636 21.51 -29.55 -33.84
N VAL A 637 21.76 -28.60 -32.92
CA VAL A 637 21.70 -27.17 -33.24
C VAL A 637 22.98 -26.78 -33.98
N SER A 638 22.82 -26.15 -35.15
CA SER A 638 23.93 -25.70 -36.00
C SER A 638 24.69 -24.49 -35.43
N GLU A 639 24.18 -23.84 -34.38
CA GLU A 639 24.73 -22.60 -33.82
C GLU A 639 25.54 -22.84 -32.54
N PRO A 640 26.59 -22.05 -32.28
CA PRO A 640 27.41 -22.17 -31.06
C PRO A 640 26.55 -21.91 -29.83
N TYR A 641 26.66 -22.74 -28.79
CA TYR A 641 25.88 -22.62 -27.55
C TYR A 641 26.10 -21.28 -26.83
N LYS A 642 25.02 -20.66 -26.35
CA LYS A 642 25.07 -19.44 -25.52
C LYS A 642 24.07 -19.53 -24.39
N ALA A 643 24.49 -19.17 -23.17
CA ALA A 643 23.64 -19.18 -22.00
C ALA A 643 23.57 -17.80 -21.34
N ILE A 644 22.40 -17.46 -20.78
CA ILE A 644 22.21 -16.28 -19.95
C ILE A 644 22.02 -16.76 -18.51
N VAL A 645 22.92 -16.37 -17.61
CA VAL A 645 22.73 -16.57 -16.16
C VAL A 645 22.27 -15.26 -15.55
N TYR A 646 21.05 -15.24 -15.04
CA TYR A 646 20.48 -14.11 -14.32
C TYR A 646 20.66 -14.34 -12.82
N LEU A 647 21.62 -13.62 -12.23
CA LEU A 647 21.82 -13.55 -10.79
C LEU A 647 20.94 -12.44 -10.22
N TYR A 648 19.98 -12.83 -9.40
CA TYR A 648 19.08 -11.91 -8.70
C TYR A 648 19.55 -11.72 -7.25
N ILE A 649 19.85 -10.47 -6.88
CA ILE A 649 20.28 -10.07 -5.54
C ILE A 649 19.05 -9.59 -4.77
N ASP A 650 18.50 -10.47 -3.94
CA ASP A 650 17.27 -10.24 -3.20
C ASP A 650 17.52 -9.52 -1.87
N GLY A 651 16.81 -8.41 -1.67
CA GLY A 651 16.85 -7.65 -0.42
C GLY A 651 16.91 -6.14 -0.55
N GLY A 652 17.00 -5.56 -1.76
CA GLY A 652 17.06 -4.09 -1.85
C GLY A 652 18.42 -3.55 -1.44
N ILE A 653 19.46 -4.10 -2.07
CA ILE A 653 20.82 -3.62 -1.89
C ILE A 653 20.91 -2.12 -2.18
N ASP A 654 21.55 -1.37 -1.28
CA ASP A 654 21.91 0.01 -1.55
C ASP A 654 22.94 0.04 -2.70
N SER A 655 22.45 0.22 -3.92
CA SER A 655 23.29 0.21 -5.12
C SER A 655 24.37 1.29 -5.14
N PHE A 656 24.21 2.37 -4.37
CA PHE A 656 25.27 3.37 -4.21
C PHE A 656 26.40 2.88 -3.31
N ASN A 657 26.18 1.84 -2.51
CA ASN A 657 27.23 1.11 -1.81
C ASN A 657 27.90 0.02 -2.67
N LEU A 658 27.44 -0.18 -3.91
CA LEU A 658 28.13 -1.02 -4.91
C LEU A 658 28.95 -0.17 -5.88
N LEU A 659 28.30 0.84 -6.46
CA LEU A 659 28.86 1.74 -7.45
C LEU A 659 28.57 3.19 -7.04
N ALA A 660 29.58 3.86 -6.50
CA ALA A 660 29.48 5.24 -6.04
C ALA A 660 30.09 6.21 -7.06
N PRO A 661 29.65 7.48 -7.12
CA PRO A 661 30.40 8.53 -7.81
C PRO A 661 31.77 8.71 -7.15
N HIS A 662 32.84 8.89 -7.93
CA HIS A 662 34.20 9.09 -7.37
C HIS A 662 34.78 10.44 -7.79
N THR A 663 34.87 10.73 -9.09
CA THR A 663 35.44 12.00 -9.59
C THR A 663 34.56 12.60 -10.67
N CYS A 664 33.92 13.71 -10.32
CA CYS A 664 32.94 14.41 -11.15
C CYS A 664 33.39 15.90 -11.23
N PRO A 665 34.02 16.33 -12.35
CA PRO A 665 34.68 17.63 -12.42
C PRO A 665 33.72 18.83 -12.31
N ASP A 666 32.49 18.69 -12.83
CA ASP A 666 31.54 19.79 -12.96
C ASP A 666 30.55 19.87 -11.77
N THR A 667 30.47 18.85 -10.92
CA THR A 667 29.51 18.79 -9.79
C THR A 667 30.02 17.83 -8.71
N ASP A 668 30.04 18.24 -7.45
CA ASP A 668 30.55 17.43 -6.33
C ASP A 668 29.53 16.38 -5.85
N LEU A 669 29.24 15.42 -6.72
CA LEU A 669 28.28 14.35 -6.48
C LEU A 669 28.73 13.36 -5.40
N TYR A 670 30.04 13.28 -5.12
CA TYR A 670 30.55 12.40 -4.07
C TYR A 670 30.22 12.95 -2.68
N ASN A 671 30.46 14.24 -2.43
CA ASN A 671 30.08 14.84 -1.16
C ASN A 671 28.57 14.89 -0.98
N GLU A 672 27.80 15.16 -2.04
CA GLU A 672 26.33 15.07 -2.00
C GLU A 672 25.87 13.66 -1.59
N TYR A 673 26.42 12.61 -2.23
CA TYR A 673 26.14 11.21 -1.85
C TYR A 673 26.45 10.95 -0.37
N ARG A 674 27.61 11.40 0.13
CA ARG A 674 27.99 11.22 1.54
C ARG A 674 27.03 11.93 2.48
N THR A 675 26.66 13.18 2.19
CA THR A 675 25.72 13.97 3.00
C THR A 675 24.34 13.34 3.04
N VAL A 676 23.79 12.92 1.89
CA VAL A 676 22.48 12.24 1.83
C VAL A 676 22.51 10.91 2.59
N ARG A 677 23.64 10.21 2.59
CA ARG A 677 23.85 8.96 3.35
C ARG A 677 24.29 9.18 4.80
N GLY A 678 24.02 10.36 5.36
CA GLY A 678 24.13 10.64 6.79
C GLY A 678 25.49 11.13 7.28
N LEU A 679 26.35 11.64 6.38
CA LEU A 679 27.55 12.36 6.80
C LEU A 679 27.15 13.68 7.46
N SER A 680 27.46 13.83 8.74
CA SER A 680 27.28 15.06 9.53
C SER A 680 28.54 15.37 10.33
N GLY A 681 28.56 16.48 11.07
CA GLY A 681 29.67 16.81 11.98
C GLY A 681 29.87 15.78 13.11
N GLU A 682 28.86 14.95 13.39
CA GLU A 682 28.82 14.01 14.52
C GLU A 682 28.85 12.53 14.07
N SER A 683 28.56 12.24 12.80
CA SER A 683 28.51 10.87 12.27
C SER A 683 29.14 10.77 10.88
N GLN A 684 29.88 9.70 10.64
CA GLN A 684 30.48 9.39 9.34
C GLN A 684 29.45 8.87 8.30
N GLY A 685 28.22 8.60 8.73
CA GLY A 685 27.15 8.09 7.90
C GLY A 685 27.39 6.67 7.36
N ILE A 686 26.47 6.19 6.51
CA ILE A 686 26.60 4.90 5.82
C ILE A 686 27.38 5.00 4.51
N GLY A 687 27.60 6.22 3.98
CA GLY A 687 28.34 6.42 2.74
C GLY A 687 29.81 6.00 2.83
N MET A 688 30.33 5.38 1.76
CA MET A 688 31.69 4.83 1.71
C MET A 688 32.76 5.91 1.57
N GLU A 689 33.90 5.72 2.26
CA GLU A 689 35.07 6.60 2.15
C GLU A 689 35.81 6.42 0.82
N LEU A 690 36.42 7.51 0.34
CA LEU A 690 37.08 7.53 -0.97
C LEU A 690 38.26 6.54 -1.03
N ASN A 691 38.93 6.31 0.10
CA ASN A 691 40.04 5.36 0.20
C ASN A 691 39.60 3.89 0.08
N ASN A 692 38.31 3.61 0.36
CA ASN A 692 37.73 2.27 0.33
C ASN A 692 37.00 2.00 -1.00
N LEU A 693 37.27 2.82 -2.02
CA LEU A 693 36.69 2.68 -3.35
C LEU A 693 37.76 2.43 -4.40
N TYR A 694 37.56 1.38 -5.20
CA TYR A 694 38.33 1.18 -6.40
C TYR A 694 37.81 2.05 -7.53
N SER A 695 38.60 3.04 -7.93
CA SER A 695 38.29 3.89 -9.07
C SER A 695 38.27 3.11 -10.39
N ILE A 696 37.23 3.32 -11.19
CA ILE A 696 37.07 2.83 -12.57
C ILE A 696 36.75 4.01 -13.51
N PRO A 697 37.32 4.02 -14.74
CA PRO A 697 37.06 5.08 -15.71
C PRO A 697 35.67 4.93 -16.35
N ALA A 698 34.95 6.03 -16.53
CA ALA A 698 33.67 6.03 -17.23
C ALA A 698 33.87 6.03 -18.75
N ASN A 699 33.22 5.12 -19.47
CA ASN A 699 33.40 4.95 -20.92
C ASN A 699 32.73 6.07 -21.76
N ASN A 700 31.80 6.84 -21.20
CA ASN A 700 31.05 7.86 -21.95
C ASN A 700 30.85 9.16 -21.16
N VAL A 701 31.95 9.91 -20.99
CA VAL A 701 32.01 11.23 -20.32
C VAL A 701 31.14 12.33 -20.94
N THR A 702 30.55 12.11 -22.13
CA THR A 702 29.70 13.12 -22.78
C THR A 702 28.28 13.15 -22.21
N TYR A 703 27.80 12.02 -21.69
CA TYR A 703 26.42 11.85 -21.21
C TYR A 703 26.34 11.49 -19.71
N GLN A 704 27.49 11.42 -19.04
CA GLN A 704 27.59 11.14 -17.61
C GLN A 704 28.39 12.26 -16.91
N PRO A 705 27.92 12.79 -15.76
CA PRO A 705 28.55 13.91 -15.07
C PRO A 705 29.90 13.53 -14.41
N CYS A 706 30.17 12.24 -14.25
CA CYS A 706 31.37 11.73 -13.59
C CYS A 706 32.35 11.12 -14.60
N THR A 707 33.63 11.46 -14.44
CA THR A 707 34.73 10.86 -15.22
C THR A 707 35.16 9.51 -14.67
N HIS A 708 35.00 9.31 -13.35
CA HIS A 708 35.33 8.08 -12.65
C HIS A 708 34.24 7.72 -11.65
N PHE A 709 33.98 6.42 -11.53
CA PHE A 709 33.14 5.81 -10.50
C PHE A 709 33.99 4.96 -9.55
N GLY A 710 33.47 4.66 -8.37
CA GLY A 710 34.10 3.83 -7.35
C GLY A 710 33.34 2.53 -7.14
N ILE A 711 34.04 1.39 -7.20
CA ILE A 711 33.54 0.07 -6.82
C ILE A 711 33.94 -0.22 -5.37
N HIS A 712 33.07 -0.89 -4.61
CA HIS A 712 33.34 -1.34 -3.23
C HIS A 712 34.66 -2.14 -3.10
N GLU A 713 35.42 -1.94 -2.01
CA GLU A 713 36.74 -2.56 -1.76
C GLU A 713 36.74 -4.10 -1.75
N ASP A 714 35.68 -4.72 -1.23
CA ASP A 714 35.53 -6.19 -1.22
C ASP A 714 35.26 -6.80 -2.60
N MET A 715 35.00 -5.99 -3.64
CA MET A 715 34.68 -6.45 -5.00
C MET A 715 35.85 -6.34 -5.99
N SER A 716 37.03 -6.79 -5.56
CA SER A 716 38.26 -6.73 -6.38
C SER A 716 38.14 -7.44 -7.74
N LEU A 717 37.34 -8.52 -7.81
CA LEU A 717 37.09 -9.27 -9.03
C LEU A 717 36.31 -8.48 -10.08
N LEU A 718 35.29 -7.71 -9.68
CA LEU A 718 34.51 -6.91 -10.62
C LEU A 718 35.37 -5.82 -11.26
N LYS A 719 36.29 -5.24 -10.50
CA LYS A 719 37.29 -4.32 -11.03
C LYS A 719 38.16 -5.00 -12.09
N GLN A 720 38.71 -6.18 -11.79
CA GLN A 720 39.53 -6.92 -12.75
C GLN A 720 38.75 -7.26 -14.03
N LEU A 721 37.47 -7.62 -13.93
CA LEU A 721 36.61 -7.89 -15.08
C LEU A 721 36.29 -6.63 -15.89
N TYR A 722 36.13 -5.49 -15.22
CA TYR A 722 35.95 -4.20 -15.89
C TYR A 722 37.21 -3.78 -16.64
N ASP A 723 38.38 -3.94 -16.02
CA ASP A 723 39.68 -3.59 -16.60
C ASP A 723 40.02 -4.42 -17.86
N VAL A 724 39.47 -5.64 -17.96
CA VAL A 724 39.60 -6.51 -19.16
C VAL A 724 38.44 -6.37 -20.15
N GLU A 725 37.56 -5.38 -19.97
CA GLU A 725 36.39 -5.09 -20.82
C GLU A 725 35.33 -6.21 -20.89
N ASP A 726 35.33 -7.16 -19.95
CA ASP A 726 34.34 -8.26 -19.85
C ASP A 726 33.12 -7.92 -18.97
N LEU A 727 33.11 -6.76 -18.30
CA LEU A 727 32.04 -6.30 -17.42
C LEU A 727 31.50 -4.93 -17.84
N LEU A 728 30.17 -4.77 -17.82
CA LEU A 728 29.49 -3.51 -18.06
C LEU A 728 28.57 -3.16 -16.89
N PHE A 729 28.70 -1.94 -16.37
CA PHE A 729 27.75 -1.35 -15.43
C PHE A 729 26.73 -0.47 -16.16
N VAL A 730 25.46 -0.59 -15.78
CA VAL A 730 24.39 0.32 -16.21
C VAL A 730 23.85 1.00 -14.96
N SER A 731 24.20 2.27 -14.77
CA SER A 731 23.72 3.10 -13.66
C SER A 731 22.39 3.77 -14.02
N ASN A 732 21.66 4.20 -12.98
CA ASN A 732 20.37 4.91 -13.11
C ASN A 732 19.31 4.19 -13.95
N ALA A 733 19.30 2.85 -13.90
CA ALA A 733 18.27 2.03 -14.53
C ALA A 733 17.13 1.77 -13.53
N GLY A 734 15.92 2.18 -13.89
CA GLY A 734 14.72 1.98 -13.10
C GLY A 734 13.48 1.79 -13.97
N LEU A 735 12.37 1.45 -13.35
CA LEU A 735 11.08 1.32 -14.01
C LEU A 735 10.43 2.70 -14.08
N LEU A 736 10.30 3.25 -15.28
CA LEU A 736 9.61 4.50 -15.53
C LEU A 736 8.50 4.26 -16.56
N ALA A 737 7.24 4.40 -16.13
CA ALA A 737 6.10 4.42 -17.05
C ALA A 737 6.15 5.66 -17.96
N ARG A 738 6.62 6.77 -17.39
CA ARG A 738 6.77 8.09 -18.00
C ARG A 738 7.71 8.94 -17.15
N PRO A 739 8.19 10.08 -17.67
CA PRO A 739 8.93 11.05 -16.87
C PRO A 739 8.05 11.53 -15.71
N VAL A 740 8.55 11.35 -14.49
CA VAL A 740 7.88 11.76 -13.24
C VAL A 740 8.87 12.48 -12.33
N ASP A 741 8.36 13.39 -11.50
CA ASP A 741 9.09 14.15 -10.49
C ASP A 741 8.47 13.94 -9.09
N ILE A 742 9.01 14.61 -8.08
CA ILE A 742 8.55 14.47 -6.69
C ILE A 742 7.11 14.94 -6.49
N ASP A 743 6.61 15.84 -7.35
CA ASP A 743 5.28 16.43 -7.21
C ASP A 743 4.22 15.55 -7.88
N ASN A 744 4.58 14.83 -8.94
CA ASN A 744 3.62 14.12 -9.77
C ASN A 744 3.65 12.59 -9.63
N TYR A 745 4.69 11.98 -9.04
CA TYR A 745 4.86 10.52 -9.08
C TYR A 745 3.64 9.74 -8.57
N LYS A 746 2.93 10.22 -7.54
CA LYS A 746 1.77 9.52 -6.95
C LYS A 746 0.57 9.36 -7.89
N GLY A 747 0.25 10.40 -8.67
CA GLY A 747 -0.87 10.34 -9.63
C GLY A 747 -0.47 9.63 -10.91
N GLU A 748 0.83 9.70 -11.21
CA GLU A 748 1.31 9.48 -12.55
C GLU A 748 1.93 8.08 -12.74
N THR A 749 2.42 7.42 -11.68
CA THR A 749 2.97 6.06 -11.78
C THR A 749 1.94 4.98 -11.46
N PRO A 750 1.66 4.04 -12.39
CA PRO A 750 0.81 2.89 -12.10
C PRO A 750 1.51 1.82 -11.23
N VAL A 751 2.83 1.93 -11.07
CA VAL A 751 3.65 1.02 -10.25
C VAL A 751 3.53 1.41 -8.79
N SER A 752 3.37 0.42 -7.91
CA SER A 752 3.50 0.58 -6.46
C SER A 752 4.95 0.88 -6.07
N LEU A 753 5.39 2.13 -6.27
CA LEU A 753 6.68 2.60 -5.80
C LEU A 753 6.79 2.40 -4.27
N PHE A 754 8.00 2.12 -3.78
CA PHE A 754 8.31 1.83 -2.37
C PHE A 754 7.79 0.49 -1.82
N SER A 755 7.13 -0.33 -2.63
CA SER A 755 6.72 -1.68 -2.25
C SER A 755 7.78 -2.69 -2.70
N HIS A 756 8.42 -3.40 -1.75
CA HIS A 756 9.42 -4.42 -2.07
C HIS A 756 8.86 -5.46 -3.04
N ASN A 757 7.70 -6.05 -2.73
CA ASN A 757 7.06 -7.05 -3.58
C ASN A 757 6.67 -6.47 -4.95
N GLY A 758 6.03 -5.30 -5.00
CA GLY A 758 5.64 -4.67 -6.26
C GLY A 758 6.84 -4.39 -7.16
N MET A 759 7.91 -3.80 -6.63
CA MET A 759 9.11 -3.49 -7.41
C MET A 759 9.89 -4.73 -7.84
N ARG A 760 9.93 -5.78 -7.00
CA ARG A 760 10.52 -7.09 -7.36
C ARG A 760 9.78 -7.69 -8.56
N ASP A 761 8.45 -7.73 -8.51
CA ASP A 761 7.63 -8.33 -9.56
C ASP A 761 7.71 -7.52 -10.85
N GLU A 762 7.62 -6.19 -10.77
CA GLU A 762 7.75 -5.30 -11.93
C GLU A 762 9.14 -5.32 -12.55
N THR A 763 10.21 -5.51 -11.77
CA THR A 763 11.58 -5.59 -12.31
C THR A 763 11.78 -6.89 -13.12
N LYS A 764 11.11 -7.97 -12.71
CA LYS A 764 11.12 -9.27 -13.40
C LYS A 764 10.23 -9.26 -14.65
N ARG A 765 9.07 -8.60 -14.57
CA ARG A 765 8.08 -8.51 -15.66
C ARG A 765 8.44 -7.44 -16.69
N VAL A 766 8.87 -6.27 -16.27
CA VAL A 766 9.12 -5.06 -17.09
C VAL A 766 7.95 -4.83 -18.06
N ASP A 767 6.74 -4.78 -17.51
CA ASP A 767 5.49 -4.65 -18.27
C ASP A 767 4.50 -3.74 -17.53
N VAL A 768 4.89 -2.47 -17.41
CA VAL A 768 4.18 -1.46 -16.59
C VAL A 768 2.74 -1.18 -17.06
N PHE A 769 2.40 -1.58 -18.29
CA PHE A 769 1.07 -1.41 -18.89
C PHE A 769 0.31 -2.72 -19.02
N ASP A 770 0.82 -3.82 -18.44
CA ASP A 770 0.17 -5.13 -18.47
C ASP A 770 -0.18 -5.59 -19.91
N MET A 771 0.66 -5.23 -20.90
CA MET A 771 0.44 -5.60 -22.31
C MET A 771 0.61 -7.11 -22.53
N PHE A 772 1.48 -7.73 -21.74
CA PHE A 772 1.82 -9.14 -21.71
C PHE A 772 1.73 -9.67 -20.27
N VAL A 773 0.55 -9.48 -19.65
CA VAL A 773 0.21 -9.86 -18.27
C VAL A 773 0.81 -11.21 -17.88
N GLY A 774 1.54 -11.22 -16.75
CA GLY A 774 2.08 -12.43 -16.14
C GLY A 774 3.34 -13.00 -16.82
N THR A 775 3.85 -12.36 -17.88
CA THR A 775 5.08 -12.80 -18.55
C THR A 775 6.32 -12.05 -18.05
N GLY A 776 7.45 -12.74 -18.04
CA GLY A 776 8.74 -12.20 -17.64
C GLY A 776 9.64 -11.88 -18.81
N VAL A 777 10.66 -11.03 -18.59
CA VAL A 777 11.63 -10.69 -19.63
C VAL A 777 12.37 -11.93 -20.15
N GLY A 778 12.80 -12.83 -19.28
CA GLY A 778 13.49 -14.06 -19.65
C GLY A 778 12.61 -15.00 -20.49
N GLY A 779 11.37 -15.21 -20.06
CA GLY A 779 10.40 -16.01 -20.80
C GLY A 779 10.02 -15.41 -22.16
N ARG A 780 9.90 -14.07 -22.26
CA ARG A 780 9.67 -13.39 -23.55
C ARG A 780 10.85 -13.52 -24.49
N ILE A 781 12.08 -13.45 -23.99
CA ILE A 781 13.30 -13.72 -24.78
C ILE A 781 13.26 -15.14 -25.32
N ALA A 782 12.99 -16.14 -24.47
CA ALA A 782 12.90 -17.54 -24.88
C ALA A 782 11.79 -17.76 -25.94
N THR A 783 10.65 -17.10 -25.77
CA THR A 783 9.55 -17.17 -26.74
C THR A 783 9.96 -16.64 -28.12
N VAL A 784 10.68 -15.51 -28.17
CA VAL A 784 11.18 -14.93 -29.44
C VAL A 784 12.22 -15.85 -30.09
N LEU A 785 13.07 -16.50 -29.30
CA LEU A 785 14.08 -17.44 -29.80
C LEU A 785 13.44 -18.71 -30.37
N ASN A 786 12.47 -19.29 -29.67
CA ASN A 786 11.72 -20.45 -30.16
C ASN A 786 10.96 -20.14 -31.45
N ARG A 787 10.34 -18.95 -31.58
CA ARG A 787 9.68 -18.51 -32.82
C ARG A 787 10.64 -18.39 -34.01
N ARG A 788 11.94 -18.18 -33.75
CA ARG A 788 12.99 -18.15 -34.79
C ARG A 788 13.54 -19.55 -35.10
N GLY A 789 13.02 -20.60 -34.47
CA GLY A 789 13.49 -21.98 -34.64
C GLY A 789 14.73 -22.32 -33.82
N ILE A 790 15.12 -21.49 -32.85
CA ILE A 790 16.25 -21.76 -31.96
C ILE A 790 15.73 -22.42 -30.68
N SER A 791 16.03 -23.71 -30.50
CA SER A 791 15.67 -24.47 -29.29
C SER A 791 16.26 -23.80 -28.04
N THR A 792 15.38 -23.31 -27.17
CA THR A 792 15.73 -22.59 -25.94
C THR A 792 15.08 -23.22 -24.72
N ASN A 793 15.88 -23.63 -23.74
CA ASN A 793 15.39 -24.06 -22.44
C ASN A 793 15.58 -22.96 -21.39
N ILE A 794 14.73 -23.01 -20.36
CA ILE A 794 14.72 -22.04 -19.27
C ILE A 794 14.70 -22.78 -17.93
N PHE A 795 15.61 -22.43 -17.03
CA PHE A 795 15.82 -23.11 -15.75
C PHE A 795 15.72 -22.13 -14.58
N SER A 796 15.00 -22.51 -13.54
CA SER A 796 15.00 -21.85 -12.23
C SER A 796 15.64 -22.78 -11.22
N ILE A 797 16.70 -22.35 -10.53
CA ILE A 797 17.25 -23.15 -9.41
C ILE A 797 16.53 -22.83 -8.09
N PHE A 798 15.80 -21.71 -8.04
CA PHE A 798 15.12 -21.25 -6.84
C PHE A 798 13.66 -20.90 -7.14
N GLY A 799 12.76 -21.84 -6.84
CA GLY A 799 11.30 -21.63 -6.88
C GLY A 799 10.72 -21.26 -8.24
N SER A 800 9.41 -20.98 -8.26
CA SER A 800 8.73 -20.42 -9.44
C SER A 800 9.01 -18.93 -9.55
N GLN A 801 9.43 -18.47 -10.72
CA GLN A 801 9.91 -17.10 -10.94
C GLN A 801 9.20 -16.45 -12.12
N ALA A 802 8.53 -15.32 -11.87
CA ALA A 802 7.82 -14.57 -12.90
C ALA A 802 8.72 -14.15 -14.09
N TYR A 803 10.04 -13.98 -13.86
CA TYR A 803 11.01 -13.65 -14.90
C TYR A 803 11.07 -14.68 -16.04
N LEU A 804 10.83 -15.96 -15.74
CA LEU A 804 10.97 -17.06 -16.68
C LEU A 804 9.67 -17.40 -17.42
N THR A 805 8.53 -16.83 -17.02
CA THR A 805 7.23 -17.10 -17.65
C THR A 805 7.18 -16.56 -19.08
N GLY A 806 7.02 -17.46 -20.06
CA GLY A 806 6.92 -17.13 -21.49
C GLY A 806 5.52 -16.75 -21.96
N ILE A 807 5.38 -16.40 -23.25
CA ILE A 807 4.07 -16.14 -23.87
C ILE A 807 3.57 -17.45 -24.49
N ALA A 808 2.45 -17.98 -23.98
CA ALA A 808 1.80 -19.15 -24.55
C ALA A 808 1.25 -18.88 -25.97
N PRO A 809 1.22 -19.86 -26.89
CA PRO A 809 1.67 -21.26 -26.72
C PRO A 809 3.16 -21.50 -27.03
N ASP A 810 3.88 -20.50 -27.54
CA ASP A 810 5.25 -20.67 -28.08
C ASP A 810 6.36 -20.61 -27.00
N GLY A 811 6.03 -20.10 -25.81
CA GLY A 811 6.95 -20.00 -24.69
C GLY A 811 7.27 -21.37 -24.09
N PRO A 812 8.55 -21.72 -23.88
CA PRO A 812 8.91 -22.97 -23.20
C PRO A 812 8.48 -22.91 -21.73
N ALA A 813 8.12 -24.05 -21.15
CA ALA A 813 7.83 -24.15 -19.72
C ALA A 813 9.14 -24.14 -18.90
N PRO A 814 9.22 -23.44 -17.76
CA PRO A 814 10.39 -23.41 -16.90
C PRO A 814 10.66 -24.75 -16.22
N TYR A 815 11.90 -25.22 -16.32
CA TYR A 815 12.43 -26.29 -15.48
C TYR A 815 12.76 -25.72 -14.10
N ILE A 816 11.93 -26.02 -13.10
CA ILE A 816 12.16 -25.56 -11.72
C ILE A 816 12.88 -26.66 -10.96
N LEU A 817 14.09 -26.38 -10.47
CA LEU A 817 14.97 -27.30 -9.76
C LEU A 817 15.15 -26.85 -8.30
N SER A 818 15.81 -27.69 -7.50
CA SER A 818 16.20 -27.38 -6.12
C SER A 818 17.73 -27.38 -6.00
N THR A 819 18.25 -26.59 -5.04
CA THR A 819 19.67 -26.59 -4.66
C THR A 819 20.14 -27.95 -4.14
N GLN A 820 19.21 -28.78 -3.64
CA GLN A 820 19.49 -30.14 -3.15
C GLN A 820 19.61 -31.19 -4.27
N GLY A 821 19.47 -30.77 -5.54
CA GLY A 821 19.56 -31.64 -6.70
C GLY A 821 18.21 -32.24 -7.14
N LEU A 822 18.29 -33.31 -7.92
CA LEU A 822 17.13 -34.00 -8.52
C LEU A 822 16.78 -35.25 -7.71
N SER A 823 15.67 -35.22 -6.98
CA SER A 823 15.12 -36.42 -6.33
C SER A 823 14.59 -37.41 -7.37
N THR A 824 14.93 -38.69 -7.23
CA THR A 824 14.35 -39.77 -8.06
C THR A 824 12.88 -39.97 -7.69
N PHE A 825 12.00 -40.04 -8.69
CA PHE A 825 10.60 -40.40 -8.48
C PHE A 825 10.45 -41.90 -8.19
N ASN A 826 9.70 -42.24 -7.13
CA ASN A 826 9.28 -43.62 -6.79
C ASN A 826 10.43 -44.64 -6.76
N VAL A 827 11.42 -44.42 -5.88
CA VAL A 827 12.64 -45.23 -5.76
C VAL A 827 12.37 -46.72 -5.52
N ASP A 828 11.33 -47.06 -4.76
CA ASP A 828 10.94 -48.44 -4.47
C ASP A 828 9.44 -48.64 -4.76
N PRO A 829 9.07 -48.93 -6.02
CA PRO A 829 7.67 -49.05 -6.41
C PRO A 829 7.06 -50.39 -5.92
N THR A 830 5.85 -50.36 -5.37
CA THR A 830 5.13 -51.60 -4.97
C THR A 830 4.78 -52.48 -6.18
N LEU A 831 4.56 -51.89 -7.36
CA LEU A 831 4.35 -52.58 -8.63
C LEU A 831 5.44 -52.18 -9.63
N SER A 832 5.99 -53.13 -10.39
CA SER A 832 6.96 -52.80 -11.45
C SER A 832 6.40 -51.86 -12.53
N SER A 833 5.09 -51.90 -12.78
CA SER A 833 4.37 -51.04 -13.73
C SER A 833 3.74 -49.80 -13.09
N MET A 834 4.04 -49.48 -11.82
CA MET A 834 3.36 -48.41 -11.09
C MET A 834 3.52 -47.04 -11.78
N ASN A 835 4.71 -46.75 -12.30
CA ASN A 835 4.97 -45.47 -12.97
C ASN A 835 4.17 -45.35 -14.28
N ASP A 836 3.93 -46.45 -14.98
CA ASP A 836 3.11 -46.46 -16.20
C ASP A 836 1.63 -46.29 -15.86
N ILE A 837 1.16 -46.96 -14.80
CA ILE A 837 -0.22 -46.80 -14.30
C ILE A 837 -0.46 -45.35 -13.84
N ILE A 838 0.51 -44.72 -13.16
CA ILE A 838 0.41 -43.32 -12.73
C ILE A 838 0.31 -42.37 -13.93
N LYS A 839 1.08 -42.63 -14.99
CA LYS A 839 0.97 -41.87 -16.26
C LYS A 839 -0.41 -42.08 -16.87
N ASP A 840 -0.90 -43.32 -16.91
CA ASP A 840 -2.23 -43.61 -17.45
C ASP A 840 -3.32 -42.89 -16.67
N LEU A 841 -3.32 -42.94 -15.34
CA LEU A 841 -4.28 -42.23 -14.47
C LEU A 841 -4.30 -40.70 -14.73
N ASN A 842 -3.23 -40.14 -15.31
CA ASN A 842 -3.07 -38.72 -15.61
C ASN A 842 -3.07 -38.39 -17.13
N ASN A 843 -3.60 -39.30 -17.96
CA ASN A 843 -3.78 -39.09 -19.40
C ASN A 843 -4.69 -37.90 -19.74
N ALA A 844 -4.78 -37.55 -21.03
CA ALA A 844 -5.52 -36.39 -21.49
C ALA A 844 -7.00 -36.42 -21.07
N SER A 845 -7.50 -35.32 -20.52
CA SER A 845 -8.90 -35.17 -20.17
C SER A 845 -9.72 -34.50 -21.29
N THR A 846 -11.04 -34.64 -21.23
CA THR A 846 -11.96 -33.98 -22.18
C THR A 846 -12.11 -32.49 -21.87
N SER A 847 -12.59 -31.69 -22.82
CA SER A 847 -12.70 -30.22 -22.65
C SER A 847 -13.70 -29.78 -21.57
N ASP A 848 -14.63 -30.66 -21.18
CA ASP A 848 -15.60 -30.50 -20.09
C ASP A 848 -15.06 -30.94 -18.72
N SER A 849 -13.84 -31.48 -18.66
CA SER A 849 -13.16 -31.84 -17.42
C SER A 849 -12.73 -30.60 -16.63
N GLY A 850 -12.60 -30.74 -15.31
CA GLY A 850 -12.12 -29.68 -14.43
C GLY A 850 -10.74 -29.15 -14.80
N TRP A 851 -10.61 -27.84 -14.99
CA TRP A 851 -9.38 -27.21 -15.46
C TRP A 851 -8.22 -27.35 -14.47
N PHE A 852 -8.48 -27.37 -13.16
CA PHE A 852 -7.44 -27.54 -12.13
C PHE A 852 -6.92 -28.98 -12.05
N GLY A 853 -7.78 -29.98 -12.24
CA GLY A 853 -7.37 -31.38 -12.33
C GLY A 853 -6.50 -31.63 -13.56
N GLU A 854 -6.90 -31.07 -14.70
CA GLU A 854 -6.11 -31.11 -15.94
C GLU A 854 -4.77 -30.38 -15.81
N THR A 855 -4.75 -29.22 -15.12
CA THR A 855 -3.52 -28.48 -14.82
C THR A 855 -2.56 -29.33 -13.98
N TRP A 856 -3.06 -30.03 -12.95
CA TRP A 856 -2.26 -30.96 -12.15
C TRP A 856 -1.71 -32.11 -13.00
N SER A 857 -2.55 -32.81 -13.76
CA SER A 857 -2.11 -33.96 -14.58
C SER A 857 -1.11 -33.56 -15.66
N THR A 858 -1.28 -32.37 -16.26
CA THR A 858 -0.31 -31.81 -17.21
C THR A 858 1.04 -31.60 -16.55
N LYS A 859 1.07 -30.87 -15.42
CA LYS A 859 2.31 -30.60 -14.68
C LYS A 859 2.98 -31.85 -14.16
N LEU A 860 2.23 -32.80 -13.60
CA LEU A 860 2.77 -34.06 -13.10
C LEU A 860 3.45 -34.86 -14.22
N SER A 861 2.79 -34.97 -15.37
CA SER A 861 3.33 -35.74 -16.50
C SER A 861 4.58 -35.08 -17.08
N GLU A 862 4.58 -33.74 -17.23
CA GLU A 862 5.77 -32.96 -17.60
C GLU A 862 6.92 -33.18 -16.62
N ILE A 863 6.64 -33.13 -15.31
CA ILE A 863 7.61 -33.30 -14.23
C ILE A 863 8.27 -34.68 -14.29
N ILE A 864 7.50 -35.76 -14.46
CA ILE A 864 8.03 -37.13 -14.51
C ILE A 864 8.94 -37.33 -15.72
N VAL A 865 8.53 -36.87 -16.91
CA VAL A 865 9.33 -36.99 -18.14
C VAL A 865 10.61 -36.16 -18.07
N ASN A 866 10.48 -34.90 -17.64
CA ASN A 866 11.60 -33.98 -17.54
C ASN A 866 12.61 -34.41 -16.48
N GLN A 867 12.14 -34.88 -15.31
CA GLN A 867 13.02 -35.36 -14.26
C GLN A 867 13.80 -36.60 -14.69
N GLY A 868 13.13 -37.60 -15.30
CA GLY A 868 13.81 -38.81 -15.75
C GLY A 868 14.90 -38.52 -16.78
N THR A 869 14.63 -37.58 -17.70
CA THR A 869 15.60 -37.16 -18.72
C THR A 869 16.78 -36.39 -18.09
N LEU A 870 16.50 -35.38 -17.27
CA LEU A 870 17.55 -34.54 -16.67
C LEU A 870 18.40 -35.29 -15.65
N GLN A 871 17.82 -36.22 -14.89
CA GLN A 871 18.54 -36.98 -13.89
C GLN A 871 19.68 -37.77 -14.52
N THR A 872 19.39 -38.56 -15.56
CA THR A 872 20.41 -39.37 -16.25
C THR A 872 21.53 -38.50 -16.84
N LEU A 873 21.17 -37.34 -17.40
CA LEU A 873 22.14 -36.42 -18.01
C LEU A 873 23.03 -35.74 -16.96
N VAL A 874 22.45 -35.28 -15.85
CA VAL A 874 23.18 -34.54 -14.80
C VAL A 874 24.06 -35.46 -13.95
N GLU A 875 23.63 -36.70 -13.67
CA GLU A 875 24.40 -37.67 -12.88
C GLU A 875 25.66 -38.18 -13.61
N ASN A 876 25.62 -38.23 -14.95
CA ASN A 876 26.77 -38.63 -15.76
C ASN A 876 27.89 -37.57 -15.83
N VAL A 877 27.63 -36.35 -15.36
CA VAL A 877 28.56 -35.21 -15.46
C VAL A 877 29.23 -34.95 -14.12
N THR A 878 30.56 -35.03 -14.09
CA THR A 878 31.38 -34.75 -12.89
C THR A 878 32.11 -33.41 -12.99
N VAL A 879 31.97 -32.60 -11.94
CA VAL A 879 32.65 -31.30 -11.83
C VAL A 879 33.96 -31.48 -11.05
N ASN A 880 35.09 -31.55 -11.78
CA ASN A 880 36.43 -31.84 -11.23
C ASN A 880 37.05 -30.79 -10.26
N SER A 881 36.29 -29.86 -9.68
CA SER A 881 36.83 -28.91 -8.68
C SER A 881 35.72 -28.45 -7.75
N PRO A 882 35.91 -28.51 -6.42
CA PRO A 882 34.89 -28.06 -5.48
C PRO A 882 34.77 -26.53 -5.55
N PHE A 883 33.55 -26.05 -5.80
CA PHE A 883 33.19 -24.64 -5.57
C PHE A 883 33.20 -24.29 -4.07
N LYS A 884 33.35 -25.30 -3.21
CA LYS A 884 33.37 -25.21 -1.75
C LYS A 884 34.81 -25.14 -1.24
N LEU A 885 35.08 -24.18 -0.37
CA LEU A 885 36.08 -24.36 0.67
C LEU A 885 35.52 -25.37 1.67
N GLU A 886 36.36 -26.27 2.19
CA GLU A 886 35.95 -27.19 3.25
C GLU A 886 35.29 -26.38 4.39
N ASP A 887 34.09 -26.81 4.80
CA ASP A 887 33.27 -26.28 5.92
C ASP A 887 32.34 -25.06 5.70
N GLU A 888 32.22 -24.47 4.51
CA GLU A 888 31.24 -23.38 4.26
C GLU A 888 29.97 -23.85 3.53
N ILE A 889 28.81 -23.71 4.19
CA ILE A 889 27.49 -23.83 3.55
C ILE A 889 27.26 -22.55 2.73
N ASN A 890 27.44 -22.62 1.42
CA ASN A 890 27.19 -21.51 0.51
C ASN A 890 26.16 -21.92 -0.56
N GLU A 891 24.91 -21.52 -0.37
CA GLU A 891 23.78 -21.89 -1.24
C GLU A 891 23.97 -21.43 -2.69
N ILE A 892 24.66 -20.31 -2.91
CA ILE A 892 24.94 -19.79 -4.27
C ILE A 892 25.95 -20.69 -4.98
N ALA A 893 26.97 -21.17 -4.27
CA ALA A 893 27.96 -22.07 -4.84
C ALA A 893 27.32 -23.37 -5.33
N ASP A 894 26.38 -23.92 -4.56
CA ASP A 894 25.58 -25.09 -4.94
C ASP A 894 24.69 -24.80 -6.16
N GLN A 895 24.06 -23.62 -6.22
CA GLN A 895 23.28 -23.19 -7.39
C GLN A 895 24.15 -23.10 -8.65
N LEU A 896 25.33 -22.47 -8.56
CA LEU A 896 26.25 -22.30 -9.68
C LEU A 896 26.88 -23.62 -10.12
N GLU A 897 27.13 -24.54 -9.20
CA GLU A 897 27.60 -25.89 -9.52
C GLU A 897 26.56 -26.64 -10.35
N LEU A 898 25.29 -26.59 -9.93
CA LEU A 898 24.19 -27.23 -10.67
C LEU A 898 24.01 -26.60 -12.06
N VAL A 899 24.07 -25.27 -12.17
CA VAL A 899 24.03 -24.56 -13.46
C VAL A 899 25.17 -25.01 -14.37
N THR A 900 26.39 -25.17 -13.83
CA THR A 900 27.55 -25.63 -14.60
C THR A 900 27.33 -27.05 -15.13
N ARG A 901 26.78 -27.96 -14.32
CA ARG A 901 26.44 -29.32 -14.76
C ARG A 901 25.38 -29.31 -15.88
N LEU A 902 24.37 -28.45 -15.76
CA LEU A 902 23.32 -28.31 -16.79
C LEU A 902 23.85 -27.73 -18.10
N MET A 903 24.78 -26.78 -18.04
CA MET A 903 25.42 -26.23 -19.25
C MET A 903 26.23 -27.29 -20.01
N GLN A 904 26.89 -28.21 -19.28
CA GLN A 904 27.68 -29.28 -19.89
C GLN A 904 26.80 -30.32 -20.62
N THR A 905 25.54 -30.50 -20.22
CA THR A 905 24.59 -31.41 -20.88
C THR A 905 23.90 -30.78 -22.10
N ALA A 906 24.22 -29.54 -22.48
CA ALA A 906 23.52 -28.83 -23.56
C ALA A 906 23.54 -29.57 -24.91
N ASN A 907 24.67 -30.21 -25.25
CA ASN A 907 24.79 -30.98 -26.49
C ASN A 907 23.88 -32.22 -26.50
N GLU A 908 23.77 -32.92 -25.36
CA GLU A 908 22.91 -34.10 -25.22
C GLU A 908 21.42 -33.71 -25.19
N ARG A 909 21.11 -32.51 -24.68
CA ARG A 909 19.76 -31.92 -24.70
C ARG A 909 19.37 -31.31 -26.05
N GLY A 910 20.27 -31.24 -27.03
CA GLY A 910 19.99 -30.67 -28.35
C GLY A 910 19.58 -29.18 -28.31
N VAL A 911 20.11 -28.40 -27.36
CA VAL A 911 19.75 -26.98 -27.19
C VAL A 911 20.87 -26.03 -27.58
N GLY A 912 20.48 -24.93 -28.24
CA GLY A 912 21.42 -23.87 -28.63
C GLY A 912 21.48 -22.72 -27.64
N ARG A 913 20.42 -22.52 -26.85
CA ARG A 913 20.31 -21.41 -25.90
C ARG A 913 19.71 -21.88 -24.59
N ASP A 914 20.27 -21.45 -23.47
CA ASP A 914 19.68 -21.66 -22.15
C ASP A 914 19.57 -20.34 -21.38
N ILE A 915 18.55 -20.20 -20.54
CA ILE A 915 18.43 -19.10 -19.57
C ILE A 915 18.32 -19.71 -18.17
N PHE A 916 19.21 -19.33 -17.27
CA PHE A 916 19.25 -19.78 -15.88
C PHE A 916 18.91 -18.63 -14.95
N TYR A 917 18.08 -18.90 -13.94
CA TYR A 917 17.80 -17.98 -12.82
C TYR A 917 18.44 -18.53 -11.55
N VAL A 918 19.26 -17.69 -10.91
CA VAL A 918 19.95 -17.93 -9.64
C VAL A 918 19.63 -16.78 -8.70
N GLU A 919 19.36 -17.07 -7.43
CA GLU A 919 18.98 -16.08 -6.44
C GLU A 919 19.90 -16.13 -5.23
N ASP A 920 20.30 -14.94 -4.78
CA ASP A 920 21.04 -14.73 -3.53
C ASP A 920 20.25 -13.76 -2.65
N SER A 921 20.11 -14.07 -1.36
CA SER A 921 19.23 -13.34 -0.44
C SER A 921 19.96 -12.80 0.79
N GLY A 922 19.30 -11.86 1.47
CA GLY A 922 19.79 -11.27 2.72
C GLY A 922 20.41 -9.87 2.57
N TYR A 923 20.11 -9.18 1.47
CA TYR A 923 20.55 -7.80 1.22
C TYR A 923 19.60 -6.74 1.79
N ASP A 924 18.55 -7.15 2.49
CA ASP A 924 17.59 -6.26 3.18
C ASP A 924 18.14 -5.86 4.54
N THR A 925 19.09 -4.95 4.51
CA THR A 925 19.83 -4.52 5.69
C THR A 925 19.10 -3.36 6.37
N HIS A 926 18.16 -3.68 7.26
CA HIS A 926 17.51 -2.68 8.12
C HIS A 926 18.44 -2.07 9.18
N LEU A 927 19.57 -2.73 9.47
CA LEU A 927 20.59 -2.35 10.47
C LEU A 927 21.98 -2.83 10.00
N ASP A 928 23.03 -2.18 10.50
CA ASP A 928 24.44 -2.55 10.29
C ASP A 928 24.84 -2.77 8.81
N VAL A 929 24.34 -1.90 7.93
CA VAL A 929 24.50 -1.99 6.47
C VAL A 929 25.96 -2.26 6.07
N LYS A 930 26.93 -1.51 6.62
CA LYS A 930 28.35 -1.68 6.29
C LYS A 930 28.87 -3.09 6.61
N TYR A 931 28.59 -3.60 7.81
CA TYR A 931 29.03 -4.93 8.25
C TYR A 931 28.34 -6.06 7.48
N ARG A 932 27.02 -5.95 7.27
CA ARG A 932 26.27 -6.96 6.53
C ARG A 932 26.66 -7.01 5.06
N LEU A 933 26.89 -5.84 4.44
CA LEU A 933 27.42 -5.75 3.09
C LEU A 933 28.84 -6.33 3.04
N SER A 934 29.75 -6.01 3.94
CA SER A 934 31.10 -6.63 3.92
C SER A 934 31.11 -8.15 4.15
N LEU A 935 30.04 -8.73 4.73
CA LEU A 935 29.88 -10.19 4.83
C LEU A 935 29.23 -10.84 3.61
N LYS A 936 28.39 -10.10 2.87
CA LYS A 936 27.59 -10.61 1.74
C LYS A 936 28.16 -10.25 0.36
N LEU A 937 28.70 -9.04 0.23
CA LEU A 937 29.37 -8.52 -0.96
C LEU A 937 30.66 -9.24 -1.33
N PRO A 938 31.47 -9.84 -0.42
CA PRO A 938 32.45 -10.80 -0.87
C PRO A 938 31.65 -11.92 -1.52
N PRO A 939 31.71 -12.12 -2.85
CA PRO A 939 31.46 -13.47 -3.31
C PRO A 939 32.43 -14.37 -2.51
N PRO A 940 32.09 -15.62 -2.19
CA PRO A 940 33.14 -16.62 -1.98
C PRO A 940 34.12 -16.51 -3.16
N GLU A 941 35.24 -15.81 -2.97
CA GLU A 941 36.23 -15.53 -3.99
C GLU A 941 36.71 -16.79 -4.72
N PRO A 942 36.68 -18.01 -4.12
CA PRO A 942 36.94 -19.23 -4.87
C PRO A 942 35.83 -19.57 -5.87
N SER A 943 34.54 -19.49 -5.51
CA SER A 943 33.47 -20.08 -6.36
C SER A 943 33.17 -19.23 -7.60
N SER A 944 33.16 -17.90 -7.49
CA SER A 944 32.94 -16.98 -8.61
C SER A 944 34.14 -16.93 -9.56
N ARG A 945 35.38 -16.94 -9.02
CA ARG A 945 36.60 -17.11 -9.83
C ARG A 945 36.64 -18.47 -10.49
N CYS A 946 36.35 -19.57 -9.78
CA CYS A 946 36.28 -20.91 -10.36
C CYS A 946 35.20 -21.00 -11.45
N PHE A 947 34.03 -20.40 -11.24
CA PHE A 947 32.94 -20.37 -12.22
C PHE A 947 33.36 -19.63 -13.49
N LEU A 948 33.82 -18.39 -13.36
CA LEU A 948 34.26 -17.57 -14.50
C LEU A 948 35.49 -18.15 -15.19
N GLN A 949 36.47 -18.64 -14.43
CA GLN A 949 37.68 -19.26 -14.97
C GLN A 949 37.38 -20.59 -15.65
N ARG A 950 36.34 -21.32 -15.24
CA ARG A 950 35.89 -22.55 -15.92
C ARG A 950 35.07 -22.24 -17.17
N ILE A 951 34.21 -21.22 -17.17
CA ILE A 951 33.58 -20.73 -18.41
C ILE A 951 34.67 -20.36 -19.41
N LYS A 952 35.68 -19.59 -18.97
CA LYS A 952 36.83 -19.21 -19.79
C LYS A 952 37.62 -20.45 -20.26
N ASN A 953 38.00 -21.36 -19.37
CA ASN A 953 38.86 -22.50 -19.73
C ASN A 953 38.18 -23.61 -20.54
N HIS A 954 36.86 -23.85 -20.38
CA HIS A 954 36.17 -24.88 -21.15
C HIS A 954 35.68 -24.42 -22.52
N TRP A 955 35.38 -23.12 -22.70
CA TRP A 955 34.67 -22.63 -23.90
C TRP A 955 35.47 -21.64 -24.75
N LEU A 956 36.57 -21.06 -24.25
CA LEU A 956 37.51 -20.28 -25.08
C LEU A 956 38.47 -21.13 -25.91
N VAL A 957 38.52 -22.46 -25.70
CA VAL A 957 39.32 -23.33 -26.57
C VAL A 957 38.71 -23.46 -27.98
N GLU A 958 37.43 -23.11 -28.17
CA GLU A 958 36.76 -23.23 -29.48
C GLU A 958 36.14 -21.94 -30.06
N SER A 959 36.19 -20.79 -29.37
CA SER A 959 35.69 -19.55 -29.98
C SER A 959 36.56 -18.32 -29.70
N ASN A 960 37.31 -17.92 -30.73
CA ASN A 960 37.78 -16.55 -30.89
C ASN A 960 36.55 -15.68 -31.22
N GLY A 961 35.98 -15.02 -30.23
CA GLY A 961 34.97 -13.97 -30.42
C GLY A 961 34.57 -13.34 -29.08
N PRO A 962 34.47 -12.00 -28.99
CA PRO A 962 33.97 -11.32 -27.81
C PRO A 962 32.44 -11.46 -27.76
N ASP A 963 31.89 -11.54 -26.55
CA ASP A 963 30.47 -11.28 -26.17
C ASP A 963 29.92 -12.36 -25.23
N SER A 964 30.25 -12.24 -23.94
CA SER A 964 29.48 -12.82 -22.84
C SER A 964 29.15 -11.71 -21.84
N VAL A 965 27.93 -11.18 -21.92
CA VAL A 965 27.44 -10.12 -21.02
C VAL A 965 26.83 -10.76 -19.77
N LEU A 966 27.51 -10.67 -18.63
CA LEU A 966 26.95 -10.97 -17.32
C LEU A 966 26.08 -9.78 -16.88
N ARG A 967 24.75 -9.95 -16.82
CA ARG A 967 23.84 -8.90 -16.31
C ARG A 967 23.56 -9.12 -14.83
N ILE A 968 24.27 -8.40 -13.98
CA ILE A 968 23.92 -8.24 -12.56
C ILE A 968 22.98 -7.04 -12.45
N ARG A 969 21.72 -7.26 -12.06
CA ARG A 969 20.77 -6.18 -11.74
C ARG A 969 20.66 -6.04 -10.21
N PRO A 970 21.17 -4.97 -9.59
CA PRO A 970 20.81 -4.62 -8.23
C PRO A 970 19.37 -4.07 -8.18
N ASN A 971 18.65 -4.38 -7.10
CA ASN A 971 17.31 -3.84 -6.83
C ASN A 971 17.42 -2.33 -6.46
N PRO A 972 16.84 -1.39 -7.21
CA PRO A 972 16.91 0.03 -6.89
C PRO A 972 15.73 0.41 -5.99
N GLY A 973 15.92 0.41 -4.68
CA GLY A 973 14.81 0.69 -3.76
C GLY A 973 15.20 0.96 -2.32
N SER A 974 16.12 1.90 -2.07
CA SER A 974 16.17 2.63 -0.80
C SER A 974 16.65 4.06 -1.03
N LYS A 975 15.69 4.99 -0.98
CA LYS A 975 15.94 6.33 -0.47
C LYS A 975 15.34 6.40 0.92
#